data_AF-A0A8T3NIC5-F1
#
_entry.id   AF-A0A8T3NIC5-F1
#
_cell.length_a   1.000
_cell.length_b   1.000
_cell.length_c   1.000
_cell.angle_alpha   90.00
_cell.angle_beta   90.00
_cell.angle_gamma   90.00
#
_symmetry.space_group_name_H-M   'P 1'
#
loop_
_entity.id
_entity.type
_entity.pdbx_description
1 polymer ?
#
loop_
_entity_poly.entity_id
_entity_poly.type
_entity_poly.pdbx_seq_one_letter_code
_entity_poly.pdbx_strand_id
1 'polypeptide(L)'
;MLALALLIASVGGSPALAQDTSPFVWDRYDVEIVLQPDGSFTVAETQVLRIDGTLRKGFREIPLDRVAGISDLSVEEPERRYTRGSGQPYTFAATREEGNARVEWWFPPTRGGTKTFVLRYRVDGGIRVYEGGDQLRWNAVYADRPAPVLSSTVTLRFPRDVPPEEVRLAAYPERLAAQTRLADTRTALFEAAEVPAGQAFQIRAQFPHGLVAASPPSWQAGADLADWFAEDARPVLNFFALLGSLAILVLGGLWLAGRWYVRGRDPDVGAVPPRLSEPPSDLPAGVVGTLVDERADVQDVVASLVDLANRGILRMAEERNPELQGSSLDYHLELLKPDPTGLRAYEKTVLATLFPGDAREVRLSDLKHRFVGSIPLFQDQLHAEVVRAGLFHGDPEQARRRYRAIGNGLLFVGLGGGLVALFVLAAYVDLAWLPFLALALLGGLARWQSAHMPRRTRRGALEAARWRAFGRFLRERNDDAHLQAERPHFEAWLPYAVALGVDQTWVRNLASVGTPRPRWYRPAGHIGGDGVGGGPVVIMPSPWGWGGTVGGGNYPGRRGGTGGAATRAEPGGWGDSGDGGGPQGTSDSLADLLNRTSEILSRGGGGGWSGGGFGGGGFGGGGGGGGGSGGGSGGFS
;
A
#
# COMPACT_ATOMS: atom_id res chain seq x y z
N MET A 1 0.62 4.96 -6.40
CA MET A 1 1.36 3.89 -5.69
C MET A 1 2.65 4.36 -5.03
N LEU A 2 3.28 5.46 -5.46
CA LEU A 2 4.47 6.00 -4.78
C LEU A 2 4.21 6.61 -3.39
N ALA A 3 2.98 7.05 -3.09
CA ALA A 3 2.65 7.62 -1.77
C ALA A 3 2.49 6.59 -0.64
N LEU A 4 2.30 5.30 -0.98
CA LEU A 4 2.11 4.23 0.02
C LEU A 4 3.44 3.56 0.41
N ALA A 5 4.46 3.65 -0.45
CA ALA A 5 5.80 3.14 -0.17
C ALA A 5 6.62 4.07 0.75
N LEU A 6 6.29 5.37 0.79
CA LEU A 6 6.98 6.33 1.66
C LEU A 6 6.52 6.28 3.13
N LEU A 7 5.37 5.65 3.42
CA LEU A 7 4.82 5.57 4.78
C LEU A 7 5.27 4.33 5.56
N ILE A 8 5.86 3.33 4.89
CA ILE A 8 6.37 2.10 5.52
C ILE A 8 7.87 2.24 5.87
N ALA A 9 8.58 3.21 5.27
CA ALA A 9 10.00 3.45 5.53
C ALA A 9 10.28 4.30 6.80
N SER A 10 9.27 4.85 7.47
CA SER A 10 9.44 5.72 8.64
C SER A 10 9.17 5.07 10.00
N VAL A 11 8.81 3.78 10.05
CA VAL A 11 8.44 3.07 11.31
C VAL A 11 9.55 2.12 11.82
N GLY A 12 10.66 1.96 11.10
CA GLY A 12 11.73 1.00 11.44
C GLY A 12 13.01 1.58 12.02
N GLY A 13 13.10 2.90 12.19
CA GLY A 13 14.26 3.53 12.82
C GLY A 13 14.10 3.51 14.34
N SER A 14 14.37 2.38 15.00
CA SER A 14 14.88 2.49 16.37
C SER A 14 16.06 3.46 16.29
N PRO A 15 16.10 4.57 17.05
CA PRO A 15 17.33 5.33 17.13
C PRO A 15 18.36 4.30 17.59
N ALA A 16 19.31 3.98 16.71
CA ALA A 16 20.57 3.45 17.16
C ALA A 16 21.07 4.52 18.13
N LEU A 17 20.86 4.30 19.43
CA LEU A 17 21.56 5.02 20.47
C LEU A 17 23.02 4.73 20.15
N ALA A 18 23.64 5.63 19.41
CA ALA A 18 25.07 5.71 19.33
C ALA A 18 25.52 5.65 20.79
N GLN A 19 26.20 4.56 21.16
CA GLN A 19 26.93 4.50 22.41
C GLN A 19 28.06 5.51 22.27
N ASP A 20 27.72 6.78 22.49
CA ASP A 20 28.68 7.83 22.74
C ASP A 20 29.34 7.40 24.04
N THR A 21 30.52 6.80 23.94
CA THR A 21 31.25 6.27 25.09
C THR A 21 31.52 7.43 26.02
N SER A 22 30.66 7.60 27.03
CA SER A 22 30.77 8.69 27.99
C SER A 22 32.21 8.72 28.53
N PRO A 23 32.87 9.88 28.59
CA PRO A 23 34.27 9.99 29.01
C PRO A 23 34.50 9.71 30.50
N PHE A 24 33.48 9.18 31.20
CA PHE A 24 33.50 8.84 32.61
C PHE A 24 32.39 7.83 32.94
N VAL A 25 32.57 7.13 34.05
CA VAL A 25 31.60 6.22 34.67
C VAL A 25 31.51 6.55 36.16
N TRP A 26 30.35 6.33 36.79
CA TRP A 26 30.25 6.38 38.24
C TRP A 26 30.62 5.01 38.81
N ASP A 27 31.79 4.92 39.45
CA ASP A 27 32.17 3.71 40.19
C ASP A 27 31.23 3.52 41.39
N ARG A 28 30.87 4.62 42.07
CA ARG A 28 29.94 4.62 43.21
C ARG A 28 29.03 5.84 43.21
N TYR A 29 27.76 5.65 43.53
CA TYR A 29 26.81 6.72 43.76
C TYR A 29 25.97 6.40 45.00
N ASP A 30 26.38 6.90 46.15
CA ASP A 30 25.66 6.65 47.40
C ASP A 30 24.76 7.82 47.74
N VAL A 31 23.59 7.52 48.31
CA VAL A 31 22.62 8.54 48.70
C VAL A 31 22.21 8.32 50.14
N GLU A 32 22.47 9.30 50.99
CA GLU A 32 21.95 9.31 52.36
C GLU A 32 20.75 10.25 52.44
N ILE A 33 19.62 9.72 52.91
CA ILE A 33 18.38 10.45 53.13
C ILE A 33 18.09 10.42 54.63
N VAL A 34 17.95 11.59 55.25
CA VAL A 34 17.59 11.71 56.66
C VAL A 34 16.25 12.41 56.77
N LEU A 35 15.23 11.67 57.21
CA LEU A 35 13.89 12.19 57.46
C LEU A 35 13.88 13.03 58.73
N GLN A 36 13.31 14.23 58.63
CA GLN A 36 13.15 15.16 59.74
C GLN A 36 11.76 15.01 60.38
N PRO A 37 11.60 15.32 61.67
CA PRO A 37 10.30 15.26 62.34
C PRO A 37 9.21 16.15 61.72
N ASP A 38 9.59 17.20 60.99
CA ASP A 38 8.68 18.14 60.32
C ASP A 38 8.19 17.64 58.94
N GLY A 39 8.58 16.44 58.51
CA GLY A 39 8.21 15.88 57.21
C GLY A 39 9.09 16.32 56.03
N SER A 40 10.09 17.18 56.28
CA SER A 40 11.17 17.41 55.32
C SER A 40 12.23 16.31 55.40
N PHE A 41 13.12 16.24 54.41
CA PHE A 41 14.29 15.37 54.50
C PHE A 41 15.51 16.02 53.87
N THR A 42 16.69 15.69 54.39
CA THR A 42 17.96 16.09 53.79
C THR A 42 18.52 14.95 52.97
N VAL A 43 18.98 15.26 51.77
CA VAL A 43 19.64 14.31 50.88
C VAL A 43 21.11 14.67 50.77
N ALA A 44 21.98 13.67 50.87
CA ALA A 44 23.41 13.78 50.60
C ALA A 44 23.81 12.73 49.56
N GLU A 45 24.16 13.20 48.36
CA GLU A 45 24.57 12.36 47.23
C GLU A 45 26.10 12.36 47.14
N THR A 46 26.73 11.22 47.40
CA THR A 46 28.18 11.02 47.28
C THR A 46 28.48 10.31 45.96
N GLN A 47 29.03 11.06 45.00
CA GLN A 47 29.29 10.60 43.64
C GLN A 47 30.79 10.40 43.44
N VAL A 48 31.21 9.16 43.19
CA VAL A 48 32.60 8.78 42.89
C VAL A 48 32.69 8.48 41.39
N LEU A 49 33.25 9.43 40.64
CA LEU A 49 33.41 9.35 39.20
C LEU A 49 34.81 8.85 38.86
N ARG A 50 34.90 7.88 37.97
CA ARG A 50 36.14 7.52 37.28
C ARG A 50 36.13 8.14 35.90
N ILE A 51 37.06 9.04 35.66
CA ILE A 51 37.17 9.85 34.45
C ILE A 51 38.21 9.19 33.55
N ASP A 52 37.82 8.81 32.33
CA ASP A 52 38.70 8.24 31.32
C ASP A 52 39.06 9.29 30.22
N GLY A 53 38.35 10.41 30.19
CA GLY A 53 38.59 11.56 29.29
C GLY A 53 38.94 12.87 30.01
N THR A 54 38.47 14.00 29.48
CA THR A 54 38.57 15.32 30.15
C THR A 54 37.19 15.77 30.60
N LEU A 55 36.99 16.00 31.89
CA LEU A 55 35.74 16.53 32.44
C LEU A 55 36.01 17.85 33.18
N ARG A 56 35.10 18.82 33.04
CA ARG A 56 35.20 20.15 33.68
C ARG A 56 33.92 20.58 34.41
N LYS A 57 32.83 19.84 34.23
CA LYS A 57 31.53 20.14 34.83
C LYS A 57 30.80 18.86 35.21
N GLY A 58 30.06 18.91 36.31
CA GLY A 58 29.05 17.93 36.69
C GLY A 58 27.67 18.59 36.74
N PHE A 59 26.63 17.79 36.68
CA PHE A 59 25.26 18.28 36.78
C PHE A 59 24.36 17.26 37.50
N ARG A 60 23.28 17.77 38.08
CA ARG A 60 22.21 16.98 38.70
C ARG A 60 20.87 17.66 38.41
N GLU A 61 19.93 16.93 37.85
CA GLU A 61 18.56 17.40 37.62
C GLU A 61 17.61 16.77 38.61
N ILE A 62 16.89 17.58 39.40
CA ILE A 62 15.95 17.12 40.42
C ILE A 62 14.53 17.54 40.01
N PRO A 63 13.60 16.60 39.75
CA PRO A 63 12.21 16.91 39.44
C PRO A 63 11.50 17.64 40.58
N LEU A 64 10.75 18.70 40.24
CA LEU A 64 9.97 19.49 41.20
C LEU A 64 8.47 19.13 41.21
N ASP A 65 8.06 18.13 40.42
CA ASP A 65 6.67 17.71 40.23
C ASP A 65 6.06 17.02 41.47
N ARG A 66 6.91 16.45 42.33
CA ARG A 66 6.52 15.68 43.53
C ARG A 66 7.16 16.22 44.81
N VAL A 67 7.40 17.52 44.88
CA VAL A 67 7.92 18.22 46.06
C VAL A 67 7.29 19.62 46.18
N ALA A 68 7.26 20.19 47.38
CA ALA A 68 6.88 21.59 47.58
C ALA A 68 8.05 22.55 47.32
N GLY A 69 9.29 22.11 47.59
CA GLY A 69 10.47 22.93 47.37
C GLY A 69 11.77 22.20 47.64
N ILE A 70 12.87 22.80 47.14
CA ILE A 70 14.24 22.37 47.43
C ILE A 70 15.01 23.60 47.94
N SER A 71 15.71 23.40 49.06
CA SER A 71 16.47 24.43 49.79
C SER A 71 17.85 23.89 50.21
N ASP A 72 18.68 24.74 50.80
CA ASP A 72 19.99 24.38 51.40
C ASP A 72 20.96 23.63 50.47
N LEU A 73 20.97 23.99 49.19
CA LEU A 73 21.87 23.43 48.18
C LEU A 73 23.34 23.77 48.45
N SER A 74 24.18 22.74 48.55
CA SER A 74 25.63 22.86 48.64
C SER A 74 26.34 21.75 47.85
N VAL A 75 27.46 22.09 47.21
CA VAL A 75 28.33 21.15 46.52
C VAL A 75 29.73 21.20 47.12
N GLU A 76 30.32 20.05 47.40
CA GLU A 76 31.61 19.93 48.05
C GLU A 76 32.43 18.77 47.45
N GLU A 77 33.75 18.94 47.34
CA GLU A 77 34.73 17.87 47.29
C GLU A 77 35.19 17.57 48.73
N PRO A 78 35.76 16.38 49.04
CA PRO A 78 36.19 16.01 50.40
C PRO A 78 37.04 17.06 51.14
N GLU A 79 37.82 17.85 50.40
CA GLU A 79 38.71 18.89 50.96
C GLU A 79 38.28 20.32 50.61
N ARG A 80 37.16 20.53 49.87
CA ARG A 80 36.82 21.86 49.35
C ARG A 80 35.33 22.08 49.08
N ARG A 81 34.77 23.14 49.66
CA ARG A 81 33.42 23.62 49.39
C ARG A 81 33.35 24.53 48.17
N TYR A 82 32.31 24.38 47.36
CA TYR A 82 32.05 25.23 46.20
C TYR A 82 31.24 26.45 46.60
N THR A 83 31.46 27.57 45.91
CA THR A 83 30.71 28.81 46.12
C THR A 83 29.67 29.00 45.03
N ARG A 84 28.63 29.79 45.29
CA ARG A 84 27.65 30.11 44.24
C ARG A 84 28.31 30.94 43.14
N GLY A 85 28.19 30.49 41.90
CA GLY A 85 28.78 31.12 40.72
C GLY A 85 28.63 30.22 39.49
N SER A 86 28.93 30.76 38.30
CA SER A 86 28.82 30.01 37.05
C SER A 86 30.10 30.08 36.24
N GLY A 87 30.47 28.94 35.63
CA GLY A 87 31.56 28.83 34.64
C GLY A 87 32.99 28.87 35.19
N GLN A 88 33.19 29.22 36.47
CA GLN A 88 34.51 29.26 37.10
C GLN A 88 34.78 27.99 37.94
N PRO A 89 36.01 27.50 38.03
CA PRO A 89 36.34 26.37 38.90
C PRO A 89 35.90 26.60 40.35
N TYR A 90 35.41 25.55 41.00
CA TYR A 90 34.90 25.56 42.38
C TYR A 90 33.64 26.42 42.57
N THR A 91 32.86 26.61 41.51
CA THR A 91 31.56 27.29 41.58
C THR A 91 30.41 26.36 41.21
N PHE A 92 29.22 26.64 41.75
CA PHE A 92 27.99 25.95 41.38
C PHE A 92 26.83 26.93 41.17
N ALA A 93 25.93 26.58 40.26
CA ALA A 93 24.70 27.30 39.97
C ALA A 93 23.52 26.35 40.01
N ALA A 94 22.38 26.85 40.49
CA ALA A 94 21.12 26.12 40.47
C ALA A 94 20.11 26.95 39.67
N THR A 95 19.60 26.39 38.57
CA THR A 95 18.54 26.98 37.76
C THR A 95 17.27 26.15 37.88
N ARG A 96 16.12 26.80 37.65
CA ARG A 96 14.82 26.10 37.52
C ARG A 96 14.42 26.15 36.06
N GLU A 97 14.32 25.00 35.43
CA GLU A 97 13.99 24.83 34.02
C GLU A 97 12.90 23.77 33.88
N GLU A 98 11.81 24.10 33.19
CA GLU A 98 10.75 23.14 32.81
C GLU A 98 10.19 22.26 33.96
N GLY A 99 10.16 22.78 35.20
CA GLY A 99 9.70 22.01 36.37
C GLY A 99 10.77 21.13 37.02
N ASN A 100 12.03 21.26 36.63
CA ASN A 100 13.20 20.64 37.25
C ASN A 100 14.09 21.71 37.90
N ALA A 101 14.79 21.33 38.99
CA ALA A 101 15.92 22.07 39.51
C ALA A 101 17.21 21.46 38.95
N ARG A 102 17.91 22.21 38.09
CA ARG A 102 19.20 21.82 37.51
C ARG A 102 20.32 22.44 38.32
N VAL A 103 21.15 21.59 38.94
CA VAL A 103 22.33 22.00 39.70
C VAL A 103 23.56 21.66 38.87
N GLU A 104 24.30 22.67 38.45
CA GLU A 104 25.56 22.51 37.72
C GLU A 104 26.73 22.98 38.58
N TRP A 105 27.84 22.25 38.55
CA TRP A 105 29.07 22.65 39.23
C TRP A 105 30.28 22.51 38.31
N TRP A 106 31.18 23.48 38.40
CA TRP A 106 32.38 23.57 37.56
C TRP A 106 33.64 23.32 38.38
N PHE A 107 34.55 22.53 37.82
CA PHE A 107 35.80 22.16 38.46
C PHE A 107 36.96 22.23 37.46
N PRO A 108 38.22 22.30 37.92
CA PRO A 108 39.35 22.36 37.01
C PRO A 108 39.32 21.18 36.04
N PRO A 109 39.62 21.39 34.75
CA PRO A 109 39.67 20.30 33.77
C PRO A 109 40.52 19.14 34.28
N THR A 110 39.86 18.03 34.58
CA THR A 110 40.51 16.84 35.14
C THR A 110 40.61 15.80 34.04
N ARG A 111 41.83 15.30 33.80
CA ARG A 111 42.13 14.26 32.82
C ARG A 111 42.52 12.98 33.54
N GLY A 112 41.71 11.94 33.39
CA GLY A 112 41.98 10.68 34.08
C GLY A 112 41.71 10.73 35.58
N GLY A 113 41.52 9.55 36.19
CA GLY A 113 41.50 9.37 37.64
C GLY A 113 40.12 9.48 38.28
N THR A 114 40.09 9.50 39.60
CA THR A 114 38.85 9.46 40.39
C THR A 114 38.56 10.83 41.01
N LYS A 115 37.30 11.28 40.91
CA LYS A 115 36.79 12.50 41.56
C LYS A 115 35.57 12.17 42.40
N THR A 116 35.53 12.72 43.61
CA THR A 116 34.40 12.55 44.53
C THR A 116 33.71 13.88 44.74
N PHE A 117 32.39 13.91 44.54
CA PHE A 117 31.55 15.07 44.83
C PHE A 117 30.46 14.69 45.84
N VAL A 118 30.16 15.62 46.73
CA VAL A 118 29.07 15.50 47.69
C VAL A 118 28.10 16.65 47.44
N LEU A 119 26.90 16.32 46.96
CA LEU A 119 25.81 17.26 46.78
C LEU A 119 24.84 17.09 47.95
N ARG A 120 24.56 18.18 48.68
CA ARG A 120 23.56 18.20 49.76
C ARG A 120 22.45 19.19 49.46
N TYR A 121 21.23 18.81 49.83
CA TYR A 121 20.05 19.67 49.74
C TYR A 121 18.95 19.19 50.69
N ARG A 122 18.04 20.10 51.01
CA ARG A 122 16.82 19.82 51.77
C ARG A 122 15.62 19.78 50.82
N VAL A 123 14.76 18.80 51.01
CA VAL A 123 13.51 18.61 50.26
C VAL A 123 12.33 18.80 51.20
N ASP A 124 11.44 19.69 50.82
CA ASP A 124 10.22 20.00 51.55
C ASP A 124 9.00 19.45 50.79
N GLY A 125 8.06 18.82 51.50
CA GLY A 125 6.82 18.30 50.92
C GLY A 125 7.00 17.14 49.93
N GLY A 126 8.04 16.32 50.10
CA GLY A 126 8.29 15.12 49.27
C GLY A 126 7.73 13.81 49.86
N ILE A 127 6.97 13.89 50.96
CA ILE A 127 6.32 12.75 51.62
C ILE A 127 4.86 12.69 51.18
N ARG A 128 4.41 11.51 50.74
CA ARG A 128 3.00 11.21 50.47
C ARG A 128 2.36 10.77 51.78
N VAL A 129 1.20 11.34 52.09
CA VAL A 129 0.47 11.07 53.34
C VAL A 129 -0.79 10.29 53.01
N TYR A 130 -0.92 9.09 53.58
CA TYR A 130 -2.09 8.21 53.42
C TYR A 130 -2.56 7.70 54.79
N GLU A 131 -3.84 7.33 54.92
CA GLU A 131 -4.38 6.76 56.16
C GLU A 131 -3.66 5.48 56.61
N GLY A 132 -3.21 4.67 55.64
CA GLY A 132 -2.49 3.41 55.88
C GLY A 132 -0.99 3.54 56.13
N GLY A 133 -0.45 4.77 56.22
CA GLY A 133 0.97 5.04 56.44
C GLY A 133 1.55 6.01 55.43
N ASP A 134 2.54 6.78 55.89
CA ASP A 134 3.24 7.78 55.08
C ASP A 134 4.27 7.11 54.19
N GLN A 135 4.53 7.70 53.02
CA GLN A 135 5.40 7.12 52.00
C GLN A 135 6.40 8.14 51.46
N LEU A 136 7.68 7.78 51.51
CA LEU A 136 8.75 8.43 50.76
C LEU A 136 8.99 7.66 49.46
N ARG A 137 8.93 8.37 48.33
CA ARG A 137 9.29 7.84 47.00
C ARG A 137 10.29 8.78 46.34
N TRP A 138 11.55 8.37 46.23
CA TRP A 138 12.65 9.26 45.81
C TRP A 138 13.55 8.63 44.74
N ASN A 139 13.91 9.42 43.73
CA ASN A 139 14.89 9.04 42.72
C ASN A 139 16.31 9.27 43.26
N ALA A 140 16.87 8.24 43.90
CA ALA A 140 18.22 8.28 44.45
C ALA A 140 19.28 8.43 43.35
N VAL A 141 19.16 7.67 42.25
CA VAL A 141 19.94 7.88 41.03
C VAL A 141 19.00 8.34 39.92
N TYR A 142 19.29 9.48 39.31
CA TYR A 142 18.44 10.13 38.31
C TYR A 142 18.62 9.53 36.91
N ALA A 143 17.54 9.39 36.15
CA ALA A 143 17.56 8.72 34.83
C ALA A 143 18.38 9.47 33.78
N ASP A 144 18.27 10.80 33.73
CA ASP A 144 18.89 11.63 32.69
C ASP A 144 20.41 11.80 32.90
N ARG A 145 21.14 10.71 32.69
CA ARG A 145 22.60 10.67 32.81
C ARG A 145 23.22 9.89 31.65
N PRO A 146 24.41 10.32 31.18
CA PRO A 146 25.05 9.73 30.00
C PRO A 146 25.82 8.43 30.29
N ALA A 147 26.07 8.10 31.56
CA ALA A 147 26.90 6.96 31.96
C ALA A 147 26.23 6.08 33.03
N PRO A 148 26.56 4.78 33.09
CA PRO A 148 26.06 3.89 34.12
C PRO A 148 26.67 4.20 35.50
N VAL A 149 26.01 3.71 36.55
CA VAL A 149 26.51 3.67 37.93
C VAL A 149 26.79 2.22 38.27
N LEU A 150 28.04 1.86 38.59
CA LEU A 150 28.41 0.46 38.83
C LEU A 150 27.93 -0.04 40.20
N SER A 151 27.88 0.83 41.21
CA SER A 151 27.38 0.50 42.54
C SER A 151 26.68 1.69 43.18
N SER A 152 25.53 1.46 43.80
CA SER A 152 24.79 2.49 44.52
C SER A 152 24.22 1.94 45.83
N THR A 153 24.58 2.57 46.94
CA THR A 153 23.98 2.31 48.26
C THR A 153 23.15 3.49 48.69
N VAL A 154 21.87 3.28 48.95
CA VAL A 154 20.95 4.29 49.49
C VAL A 154 20.66 3.97 50.93
N THR A 155 20.93 4.92 51.82
CA THR A 155 20.65 4.84 53.25
C THR A 155 19.55 5.80 53.61
N LEU A 156 18.42 5.28 54.10
CA LEU A 156 17.32 6.08 54.63
C LEU A 156 17.30 5.99 56.14
N ARG A 157 17.35 7.14 56.82
CA ARG A 157 17.29 7.26 58.28
C ARG A 157 15.96 7.86 58.73
N PHE A 158 15.26 7.17 59.61
CA PHE A 158 14.03 7.60 60.27
C PHE A 158 14.35 8.49 61.49
N PRO A 159 13.46 9.45 61.85
CA PRO A 159 13.68 10.37 62.96
C PRO A 159 13.56 9.69 64.34
N ARG A 160 12.85 8.55 64.43
CA ARG A 160 12.68 7.73 65.63
C ARG A 160 12.61 6.25 65.24
N ASP A 161 12.68 5.37 66.24
CA ASP A 161 12.55 3.92 66.03
C ASP A 161 11.19 3.57 65.42
N VAL A 162 11.21 2.70 64.42
CA VAL A 162 10.03 2.17 63.74
C VAL A 162 10.04 0.65 63.86
N PRO A 163 8.91 0.02 64.24
CA PRO A 163 8.80 -1.43 64.24
C PRO A 163 9.05 -1.99 62.83
N PRO A 164 9.94 -2.97 62.65
CA PRO A 164 10.26 -3.52 61.34
C PRO A 164 9.05 -4.03 60.55
N GLU A 165 8.05 -4.57 61.25
CA GLU A 165 6.81 -5.09 60.67
C GLU A 165 5.89 -4.02 60.06
N GLU A 166 6.05 -2.76 60.45
CA GLU A 166 5.24 -1.65 59.94
C GLU A 166 5.96 -0.86 58.82
N VAL A 167 7.17 -1.27 58.44
CA VAL A 167 7.94 -0.66 57.35
C VAL A 167 7.90 -1.55 56.12
N ARG A 168 7.52 -0.98 54.97
CA ARG A 168 7.57 -1.66 53.67
C ARG A 168 8.54 -0.94 52.75
N LEU A 169 9.55 -1.66 52.30
CA LEU A 169 10.59 -1.17 51.39
C LEU A 169 10.36 -1.76 49.99
N ALA A 170 10.57 -0.95 48.97
CA ALA A 170 10.62 -1.38 47.58
C ALA A 170 11.59 -0.52 46.78
N ALA A 171 12.11 -1.07 45.69
CA ALA A 171 13.02 -0.40 44.79
C ALA A 171 12.54 -0.58 43.34
N TYR A 172 12.70 0.45 42.53
CA TYR A 172 12.25 0.50 41.15
C TYR A 172 13.36 0.98 40.21
N PRO A 173 13.36 0.52 38.94
CA PRO A 173 12.49 -0.54 38.41
C PRO A 173 12.91 -1.94 38.92
N GLU A 174 11.96 -2.87 39.03
CA GLU A 174 12.19 -4.23 39.57
C GLU A 174 13.32 -4.99 38.85
N ARG A 175 13.52 -4.70 37.56
CA ARG A 175 14.61 -5.26 36.73
C ARG A 175 16.02 -4.97 37.25
N LEU A 176 16.22 -3.97 38.11
CA LEU A 176 17.52 -3.71 38.75
C LEU A 176 17.85 -4.73 39.85
N ALA A 177 16.89 -5.58 40.25
CA ALA A 177 17.06 -6.58 41.30
C ALA A 177 17.73 -6.04 42.58
N ALA A 178 17.42 -4.78 42.92
CA ALA A 178 18.01 -4.10 44.07
C ALA A 178 17.65 -4.80 45.38
N GLN A 179 18.64 -4.99 46.25
CA GLN A 179 18.43 -5.56 47.57
C GLN A 179 17.90 -4.48 48.50
N THR A 180 16.88 -4.81 49.29
CA THR A 180 16.29 -3.89 50.28
C THR A 180 16.23 -4.57 51.63
N ARG A 181 16.68 -3.89 52.68
CA ARG A 181 16.69 -4.43 54.05
C ARG A 181 16.65 -3.30 55.08
N LEU A 182 16.13 -3.62 56.27
CA LEU A 182 16.35 -2.79 57.46
C LEU A 182 17.67 -3.21 58.09
N ALA A 183 18.58 -2.25 58.26
CA ALA A 183 19.82 -2.47 58.99
C ALA A 183 19.60 -2.44 60.50
N ASP A 184 18.69 -1.56 60.94
CA ASP A 184 18.25 -1.40 62.32
C ASP A 184 16.82 -0.77 62.34
N THR A 185 16.30 -0.44 63.52
CA THR A 185 14.96 0.17 63.70
C THR A 185 14.82 1.59 63.15
N ARG A 186 15.92 2.22 62.73
CA ARG A 186 15.95 3.59 62.19
C ARG A 186 16.55 3.68 60.80
N THR A 187 17.14 2.61 60.27
CA THR A 187 17.96 2.67 59.06
C THR A 187 17.51 1.61 58.06
N ALA A 188 17.02 2.06 56.91
CA ALA A 188 16.75 1.22 55.75
C ALA A 188 17.89 1.36 54.72
N LEU A 189 18.27 0.24 54.10
CA LEU A 189 19.31 0.18 53.09
C LEU A 189 18.75 -0.40 51.80
N PHE A 190 19.14 0.24 50.68
CA PHE A 190 18.84 -0.21 49.33
C PHE A 190 20.14 -0.28 48.53
N GLU A 191 20.44 -1.43 47.96
CA GLU A 191 21.71 -1.68 47.26
C GLU A 191 21.41 -2.15 45.83
N ALA A 192 21.96 -1.44 44.84
CA ALA A 192 21.85 -1.80 43.43
C ALA A 192 23.23 -2.00 42.82
N ALA A 193 23.43 -3.16 42.18
CA ALA A 193 24.59 -3.47 41.37
C ALA A 193 24.27 -3.10 39.92
N GLU A 194 25.00 -2.13 39.39
CA GLU A 194 24.87 -1.63 38.01
C GLU A 194 23.50 -1.01 37.64
N VAL A 195 23.43 0.31 37.66
CA VAL A 195 22.28 1.08 37.16
C VAL A 195 22.63 1.63 35.77
N PRO A 196 22.03 1.10 34.67
CA PRO A 196 22.37 1.51 33.31
C PRO A 196 22.08 2.99 33.03
N ALA A 197 22.85 3.60 32.11
CA ALA A 197 22.58 4.94 31.62
C ALA A 197 21.11 5.07 31.14
N GLY A 198 20.47 6.22 31.40
CA GLY A 198 19.05 6.43 31.07
C GLY A 198 18.04 5.79 32.03
N GLN A 199 18.44 5.04 33.06
CA GLN A 199 17.52 4.39 33.99
C GLN A 199 17.63 4.95 35.42
N ALA A 200 16.52 5.42 36.01
CA ALA A 200 16.53 5.84 37.41
C ALA A 200 16.62 4.64 38.37
N PHE A 201 17.26 4.85 39.53
CA PHE A 201 17.12 3.99 40.70
C PHE A 201 16.26 4.74 41.72
N GLN A 202 15.00 4.32 41.84
CA GLN A 202 14.01 4.93 42.71
C GLN A 202 13.74 4.02 43.92
N ILE A 203 13.77 4.60 45.11
CA ILE A 203 13.41 3.89 46.33
C ILE A 203 12.02 4.29 46.80
N ARG A 204 11.34 3.36 47.46
CA ARG A 204 10.05 3.57 48.11
C ARG A 204 10.12 2.99 49.52
N ALA A 205 9.87 3.82 50.51
CA ALA A 205 9.72 3.40 51.91
C ALA A 205 8.36 3.87 52.40
N GLN A 206 7.54 2.92 52.84
CA GLN A 206 6.28 3.19 53.53
C GLN A 206 6.47 2.88 55.01
N PHE A 207 6.01 3.78 55.88
CA PHE A 207 6.17 3.70 57.33
C PHE A 207 4.90 4.20 58.04
N PRO A 208 4.74 3.95 59.35
CA PRO A 208 3.54 4.32 60.09
C PRO A 208 3.21 5.80 60.01
N HIS A 209 1.93 6.11 59.90
CA HIS A 209 1.45 7.48 59.91
C HIS A 209 1.80 8.16 61.25
N GLY A 210 2.18 9.44 61.19
CA GLY A 210 2.57 10.21 62.39
C GLY A 210 4.00 9.95 62.86
N LEU A 211 4.83 9.25 62.08
CA LEU A 211 6.30 9.24 62.24
C LEU A 211 6.90 10.63 62.02
N VAL A 212 6.30 11.38 61.11
CA VAL A 212 6.63 12.77 60.78
C VAL A 212 5.37 13.63 60.85
N ALA A 213 5.52 14.90 61.17
CA ALA A 213 4.43 15.88 61.14
C ALA A 213 4.23 16.42 59.71
N ALA A 214 3.94 15.51 58.76
CA ALA A 214 3.67 15.85 57.37
C ALA A 214 2.16 15.96 57.11
N SER A 215 1.78 16.91 56.27
CA SER A 215 0.43 17.02 55.71
C SER A 215 0.44 16.64 54.23
N PRO A 216 -0.67 16.13 53.66
CA PRO A 216 -0.75 15.82 52.23
C PRO A 216 -0.33 17.03 51.37
N PRO A 217 0.73 16.90 50.55
CA PRO A 217 1.18 17.98 49.68
C PRO A 217 0.14 18.30 48.58
N SER A 218 0.16 19.54 48.07
CA SER A 218 -0.77 20.00 47.03
C SER A 218 -0.65 19.22 45.71
N TRP A 219 0.52 18.68 45.39
CA TRP A 219 0.77 17.88 44.19
C TRP A 219 0.25 16.44 44.32
N GLN A 220 0.03 15.94 45.55
CA GLN A 220 -0.24 14.52 45.81
C GLN A 220 -1.50 14.04 45.07
N ALA A 221 -2.62 14.76 45.17
CA ALA A 221 -3.89 14.36 44.55
C ALA A 221 -3.78 14.23 43.02
N GLY A 222 -3.05 15.14 42.36
CA GLY A 222 -2.82 15.09 40.91
C GLY A 222 -1.90 13.93 40.51
N ALA A 223 -0.83 13.72 41.28
CA ALA A 223 0.10 12.61 41.05
C ALA A 223 -0.55 11.25 41.28
N ASP A 224 -1.41 11.10 42.30
CA ASP A 224 -2.14 9.86 42.58
C ASP A 224 -3.13 9.54 41.45
N LEU A 225 -3.84 10.54 40.92
CA LEU A 225 -4.72 10.35 39.75
C LEU A 225 -3.94 9.94 38.50
N ALA A 226 -2.79 10.56 38.27
CA ALA A 226 -1.93 10.24 37.12
C ALA A 226 -1.32 8.82 37.25
N ASP A 227 -0.80 8.46 38.43
CA ASP A 227 -0.27 7.13 38.73
C ASP A 227 -1.40 6.08 38.55
N TRP A 228 -2.61 6.30 39.10
CA TRP A 228 -3.78 5.42 38.90
C TRP A 228 -4.16 5.26 37.42
N PHE A 229 -4.22 6.37 36.67
CA PHE A 229 -4.57 6.29 35.26
C PHE A 229 -3.52 5.49 34.46
N ALA A 230 -2.24 5.70 34.74
CA ALA A 230 -1.14 5.02 34.05
C ALA A 230 -1.05 3.52 34.40
N GLU A 231 -1.26 3.16 35.68
CA GLU A 231 -1.09 1.80 36.19
C GLU A 231 -2.36 0.95 36.04
N ASP A 232 -3.56 1.51 36.26
CA ASP A 232 -4.82 0.76 36.26
C ASP A 232 -5.67 1.01 35.00
N ALA A 233 -5.92 2.27 34.65
CA ALA A 233 -6.89 2.58 33.59
C ALA A 233 -6.32 2.37 32.17
N ARG A 234 -5.10 2.84 31.92
CA ARG A 234 -4.45 2.82 30.59
C ARG A 234 -4.25 1.40 30.05
N PRO A 235 -3.79 0.40 30.84
CA PRO A 235 -3.70 -0.98 30.35
C PRO A 235 -5.06 -1.58 29.98
N VAL A 236 -6.10 -1.29 30.77
CA VAL A 236 -7.47 -1.75 30.51
C VAL A 236 -8.02 -1.11 29.23
N LEU A 237 -7.84 0.20 29.04
CA LEU A 237 -8.23 0.90 27.82
C LEU A 237 -7.47 0.38 26.60
N ASN A 238 -6.17 0.13 26.72
CA ASN A 238 -5.35 -0.48 25.68
C ASN A 238 -5.87 -1.88 25.31
N PHE A 239 -6.23 -2.70 26.30
CA PHE A 239 -6.83 -4.02 26.09
C PHE A 239 -8.15 -3.92 25.31
N PHE A 240 -9.05 -3.02 25.70
CA PHE A 240 -10.32 -2.84 24.99
C PHE A 240 -10.14 -2.24 23.59
N ALA A 241 -9.17 -1.34 23.39
CA ALA A 241 -8.82 -0.82 22.08
C ALA A 241 -8.34 -1.96 21.15
N LEU A 242 -7.47 -2.85 21.65
CA LEU A 242 -7.01 -4.02 20.91
C LEU A 242 -8.16 -5.00 20.61
N LEU A 243 -8.96 -5.36 21.62
CA LEU A 243 -10.08 -6.27 21.48
C LEU A 243 -11.13 -5.73 20.50
N GLY A 244 -11.46 -4.44 20.61
CA GLY A 244 -12.37 -3.74 19.70
C GLY A 244 -11.84 -3.73 18.27
N SER A 245 -10.53 -3.54 18.08
CA SER A 245 -9.89 -3.59 16.76
C SER A 245 -10.00 -4.98 16.13
N LEU A 246 -9.75 -6.03 16.91
CA LEU A 246 -9.89 -7.42 16.45
C LEU A 246 -11.34 -7.74 16.12
N ALA A 247 -12.28 -7.31 16.97
CA ALA A 247 -13.71 -7.47 16.72
C ALA A 247 -14.14 -6.75 15.43
N ILE A 248 -13.68 -5.53 15.19
CA ILE A 248 -13.93 -4.79 13.93
C ILE A 248 -13.42 -5.60 12.74
N LEU A 249 -12.16 -6.07 12.77
CA LEU A 249 -11.58 -6.86 11.67
C LEU A 249 -12.33 -8.16 11.41
N VAL A 250 -12.61 -8.94 12.47
CA VAL A 250 -13.27 -10.24 12.34
C VAL A 250 -14.72 -10.06 11.90
N LEU A 251 -15.49 -9.23 12.60
CA LEU A 251 -16.91 -9.04 12.29
C LEU A 251 -17.09 -8.32 10.95
N GLY A 252 -16.28 -7.30 10.67
CA GLY A 252 -16.29 -6.59 9.40
C GLY A 252 -15.84 -7.48 8.23
N GLY A 253 -14.80 -8.30 8.43
CA GLY A 253 -14.33 -9.27 7.46
C GLY A 253 -15.37 -10.35 7.16
N LEU A 254 -15.96 -10.95 8.21
CA LEU A 254 -17.05 -11.91 8.08
C LEU A 254 -18.27 -11.29 7.39
N TRP A 255 -18.61 -10.05 7.70
CA TRP A 255 -19.68 -9.33 7.03
C TRP A 255 -19.38 -9.13 5.54
N LEU A 256 -18.19 -8.66 5.17
CA LEU A 256 -17.78 -8.53 3.76
C LEU A 256 -17.78 -9.89 3.04
N ALA A 257 -17.25 -10.94 3.67
CA ALA A 257 -17.24 -12.29 3.13
C ALA A 257 -18.66 -12.83 2.91
N GLY A 258 -19.55 -12.68 3.90
CA GLY A 258 -20.95 -13.08 3.78
C GLY A 258 -21.70 -12.29 2.72
N ARG A 259 -21.42 -10.98 2.58
CA ARG A 259 -22.03 -10.14 1.54
C ARG A 259 -21.56 -10.54 0.14
N TRP A 260 -20.30 -10.91 -0.03
CA TRP A 260 -19.81 -11.48 -1.29
C TRP A 260 -20.42 -12.86 -1.57
N TYR A 261 -20.48 -13.75 -0.58
CA TYR A 261 -21.04 -15.09 -0.75
C TYR A 261 -22.53 -15.06 -1.18
N VAL A 262 -23.32 -14.14 -0.63
CA VAL A 262 -24.76 -14.04 -0.92
C VAL A 262 -25.06 -13.16 -2.14
N ARG A 263 -24.28 -12.09 -2.36
CA ARG A 263 -24.61 -11.06 -3.37
C ARG A 263 -23.56 -10.82 -4.45
N GLY A 264 -22.32 -11.31 -4.31
CA GLY A 264 -21.25 -11.11 -5.30
C GLY A 264 -20.88 -12.38 -6.08
N ARG A 265 -21.06 -13.58 -5.51
CA ARG A 265 -20.76 -14.83 -6.19
C ARG A 265 -21.82 -15.15 -7.26
N ASP A 266 -21.36 -15.43 -8.48
CA ASP A 266 -22.22 -15.92 -9.55
C ASP A 266 -22.84 -17.28 -9.18
N PRO A 267 -24.12 -17.52 -9.55
CA PRO A 267 -24.78 -18.79 -9.27
C PRO A 267 -24.10 -19.93 -10.02
N ASP A 268 -24.06 -21.11 -9.41
CA ASP A 268 -23.60 -22.32 -10.09
C ASP A 268 -24.63 -22.71 -11.18
N VAL A 269 -24.14 -22.83 -12.41
CA VAL A 269 -24.94 -23.13 -13.60
C VAL A 269 -24.75 -24.56 -14.10
N GLY A 270 -23.99 -25.39 -13.37
CA GLY A 270 -23.73 -26.77 -13.71
C GLY A 270 -22.74 -26.94 -14.87
N ALA A 271 -22.65 -28.16 -15.41
CA ALA A 271 -21.71 -28.49 -16.47
C ALA A 271 -22.11 -27.82 -17.80
N VAL A 272 -21.29 -26.86 -18.25
CA VAL A 272 -21.35 -26.28 -19.59
C VAL A 272 -20.27 -26.95 -20.44
N PRO A 273 -20.54 -27.31 -21.71
CA PRO A 273 -19.52 -27.85 -22.59
C PRO A 273 -18.26 -26.98 -22.60
N PRO A 274 -17.05 -27.57 -22.59
CA PRO A 274 -15.82 -26.80 -22.59
C PRO A 274 -15.68 -25.94 -23.85
N ARG A 275 -16.33 -26.34 -24.96
CA ARG A 275 -16.34 -25.66 -26.25
C ARG A 275 -17.73 -25.73 -26.88
N LEU A 276 -18.12 -24.67 -27.58
CA LEU A 276 -19.30 -24.60 -28.43
C LEU A 276 -18.84 -24.14 -29.81
N SER A 277 -19.27 -24.83 -30.87
CA SER A 277 -18.89 -24.52 -32.26
C SER A 277 -19.72 -23.41 -32.88
N GLU A 278 -20.88 -23.10 -32.29
CA GLU A 278 -21.79 -22.08 -32.79
C GLU A 278 -22.09 -21.05 -31.69
N PRO A 279 -22.45 -19.80 -32.07
CA PRO A 279 -22.95 -18.80 -31.15
C PRO A 279 -24.10 -19.37 -30.33
N PRO A 280 -24.04 -19.31 -28.98
CA PRO A 280 -25.02 -19.97 -28.12
C PRO A 280 -26.39 -19.27 -28.11
N SER A 281 -26.45 -18.00 -28.51
CA SER A 281 -27.67 -17.20 -28.59
C SER A 281 -27.52 -16.06 -29.61
N ASP A 282 -28.62 -15.37 -29.90
CA ASP A 282 -28.73 -14.22 -30.81
C ASP A 282 -28.41 -12.87 -30.13
N LEU A 283 -27.70 -12.93 -28.99
CA LEU A 283 -27.29 -11.73 -28.27
C LEU A 283 -26.30 -10.92 -29.11
N PRO A 284 -26.39 -9.59 -29.13
CA PRO A 284 -25.47 -8.74 -29.90
C PRO A 284 -24.06 -8.81 -29.37
N ALA A 285 -23.09 -8.64 -30.26
CA ALA A 285 -21.69 -8.69 -29.91
C ALA A 285 -21.30 -7.74 -28.74
N GLY A 286 -21.76 -6.48 -28.75
CA GLY A 286 -21.50 -5.56 -27.64
C GLY A 286 -22.12 -5.97 -26.30
N VAL A 287 -23.29 -6.61 -26.32
CA VAL A 287 -23.94 -7.16 -25.11
C VAL A 287 -23.21 -8.41 -24.62
N VAL A 288 -22.67 -9.22 -25.53
CA VAL A 288 -21.90 -10.43 -25.24
C VAL A 288 -20.58 -10.10 -24.55
N GLY A 289 -19.83 -9.12 -25.05
CA GLY A 289 -18.57 -8.72 -24.42
C GLY A 289 -18.79 -8.25 -22.99
N THR A 290 -19.74 -7.30 -22.80
CA THR A 290 -20.15 -6.84 -21.47
C THR A 290 -20.71 -7.94 -20.56
N LEU A 291 -21.37 -8.96 -21.12
CA LEU A 291 -21.83 -10.11 -20.34
C LEU A 291 -20.66 -10.95 -19.81
N VAL A 292 -19.63 -11.16 -20.64
CA VAL A 292 -18.52 -12.07 -20.34
C VAL A 292 -17.52 -11.48 -19.35
N ASP A 293 -17.26 -10.17 -19.41
CA ASP A 293 -16.28 -9.48 -18.54
C ASP A 293 -16.89 -8.51 -17.52
N GLU A 294 -18.22 -8.30 -17.58
CA GLU A 294 -19.00 -7.39 -16.70
C GLU A 294 -18.64 -5.91 -16.84
N ARG A 295 -18.01 -5.51 -17.95
CA ARG A 295 -17.60 -4.14 -18.23
C ARG A 295 -18.09 -3.73 -19.61
N ALA A 296 -18.50 -2.48 -19.74
CA ALA A 296 -18.81 -1.92 -21.05
C ALA A 296 -17.55 -1.17 -21.50
N ASP A 297 -16.73 -1.83 -22.30
CA ASP A 297 -15.46 -1.27 -22.76
C ASP A 297 -15.57 -0.77 -24.20
N VAL A 298 -14.58 -0.02 -24.66
CA VAL A 298 -14.53 0.47 -26.06
C VAL A 298 -14.59 -0.69 -27.05
N GLN A 299 -14.02 -1.83 -26.68
CA GLN A 299 -14.07 -3.07 -27.45
C GLN A 299 -15.51 -3.52 -27.75
N ASP A 300 -16.45 -3.35 -26.82
CA ASP A 300 -17.87 -3.66 -27.02
C ASP A 300 -18.55 -2.69 -28.01
N VAL A 301 -18.07 -1.44 -28.05
CA VAL A 301 -18.48 -0.48 -29.09
C VAL A 301 -18.00 -0.97 -30.44
N VAL A 302 -16.71 -1.31 -30.57
CA VAL A 302 -16.13 -1.75 -31.85
C VAL A 302 -16.86 -3.01 -32.33
N ALA A 303 -17.11 -3.96 -31.43
CA ALA A 303 -17.92 -5.14 -31.72
C ALA A 303 -19.33 -4.79 -32.22
N SER A 304 -19.98 -3.78 -31.62
CA SER A 304 -21.28 -3.28 -32.06
C SER A 304 -21.23 -2.60 -33.43
N LEU A 305 -20.15 -1.88 -33.75
CA LEU A 305 -19.95 -1.27 -35.07
C LEU A 305 -19.79 -2.33 -36.16
N VAL A 306 -19.00 -3.36 -35.90
CA VAL A 306 -18.82 -4.49 -36.82
C VAL A 306 -20.14 -5.26 -36.97
N ASP A 307 -20.92 -5.43 -35.89
CA ASP A 307 -22.25 -6.04 -35.95
C ASP A 307 -23.23 -5.24 -36.83
N LEU A 308 -23.24 -3.91 -36.69
CA LEU A 308 -24.03 -3.02 -37.56
C LEU A 308 -23.55 -3.07 -39.03
N ALA A 309 -22.26 -3.25 -39.27
CA ALA A 309 -21.68 -3.44 -40.60
C ALA A 309 -22.16 -4.75 -41.24
N ASN A 310 -22.12 -5.84 -40.47
CA ASN A 310 -22.64 -7.15 -40.88
C ASN A 310 -24.13 -7.12 -41.22
N ARG A 311 -24.91 -6.28 -40.50
CA ARG A 311 -26.34 -6.05 -40.79
C ARG A 311 -26.59 -5.14 -42.00
N GLY A 312 -25.52 -4.67 -42.67
CA GLY A 312 -25.59 -3.81 -43.85
C GLY A 312 -26.13 -2.41 -43.55
N ILE A 313 -25.91 -1.90 -42.33
CA ILE A 313 -26.31 -0.55 -41.92
C ILE A 313 -25.20 0.45 -42.23
N LEU A 314 -23.95 0.03 -42.06
CA LEU A 314 -22.77 0.84 -42.31
C LEU A 314 -21.72 0.09 -43.14
N ARG A 315 -20.89 0.85 -43.84
CA ARG A 315 -19.76 0.36 -44.63
C ARG A 315 -18.50 1.08 -44.19
N MET A 316 -17.37 0.39 -44.22
CA MET A 316 -16.06 0.95 -43.89
C MET A 316 -15.15 0.88 -45.12
N ALA A 317 -14.63 2.02 -45.53
CA ALA A 317 -13.71 2.14 -46.65
C ALA A 317 -12.37 2.71 -46.19
N GLU A 318 -11.27 2.12 -46.63
CA GLU A 318 -9.91 2.56 -46.37
C GLU A 318 -9.57 3.73 -47.32
N GLU A 319 -9.12 4.85 -46.75
CA GLU A 319 -8.76 6.07 -47.47
C GLU A 319 -7.29 6.41 -47.18
N ARG A 320 -6.49 6.65 -48.21
CA ARG A 320 -5.11 7.08 -48.02
C ARG A 320 -5.09 8.57 -47.69
N ASN A 321 -4.72 8.94 -46.47
CA ASN A 321 -4.66 10.32 -46.01
C ASN A 321 -3.21 10.71 -45.70
N PRO A 322 -2.54 11.47 -46.58
CA PRO A 322 -1.15 11.91 -46.39
C PRO A 322 -0.93 12.86 -45.21
N GLU A 323 -1.98 13.45 -44.64
CA GLU A 323 -1.89 14.46 -43.58
C GLU A 323 -1.78 13.87 -42.17
N LEU A 324 -1.96 12.55 -42.02
CA LEU A 324 -1.81 11.85 -40.74
C LEU A 324 -0.33 11.63 -40.36
N GLN A 325 0.08 12.18 -39.22
CA GLN A 325 1.41 11.91 -38.65
C GLN A 325 1.50 10.46 -38.14
N GLY A 326 2.33 9.64 -38.78
CA GLY A 326 2.69 8.27 -38.34
C GLY A 326 2.12 7.13 -39.20
N SER A 327 1.08 7.36 -39.99
CA SER A 327 0.56 6.41 -41.00
C SER A 327 -0.31 7.15 -42.01
N SER A 328 -0.20 6.79 -43.29
CA SER A 328 -0.98 7.41 -44.38
C SER A 328 -2.36 6.77 -44.60
N LEU A 329 -2.87 5.99 -43.64
CA LEU A 329 -4.13 5.25 -43.74
C LEU A 329 -5.16 5.76 -42.74
N ASP A 330 -6.29 6.27 -43.26
CA ASP A 330 -7.50 6.67 -42.54
C ASP A 330 -8.68 5.79 -43.01
N TYR A 331 -9.81 5.86 -42.30
CA TYR A 331 -10.99 5.09 -42.62
C TYR A 331 -12.22 5.98 -42.72
N HIS A 332 -12.98 5.77 -43.78
CA HIS A 332 -14.21 6.45 -44.08
C HIS A 332 -15.41 5.54 -43.76
N LEU A 333 -16.29 6.00 -42.88
CA LEU A 333 -17.52 5.32 -42.51
C LEU A 333 -18.68 5.88 -43.33
N GLU A 334 -19.44 5.00 -43.97
CA GLU A 334 -20.58 5.36 -44.82
C GLU A 334 -21.86 4.69 -44.29
N LEU A 335 -22.89 5.49 -44.09
CA LEU A 335 -24.20 5.07 -43.62
C LEU A 335 -25.07 4.63 -44.81
N LEU A 336 -25.32 3.33 -44.93
CA LEU A 336 -26.09 2.75 -46.02
C LEU A 336 -27.61 2.87 -45.79
N LYS A 337 -28.03 2.85 -44.52
CA LYS A 337 -29.44 2.92 -44.11
C LYS A 337 -29.63 4.08 -43.11
N PRO A 338 -30.22 5.21 -43.53
CA PRO A 338 -30.33 6.40 -42.67
C PRO A 338 -31.32 6.25 -41.51
N ASP A 339 -32.34 5.39 -41.61
CA ASP A 339 -33.26 5.09 -40.49
C ASP A 339 -33.50 3.58 -40.34
N PRO A 340 -32.56 2.86 -39.71
CA PRO A 340 -32.70 1.42 -39.53
C PRO A 340 -33.75 1.09 -38.45
N THR A 341 -34.76 0.31 -38.81
CA THR A 341 -35.71 -0.24 -37.83
C THR A 341 -35.07 -1.35 -36.99
N GLY A 342 -35.50 -1.49 -35.74
CA GLY A 342 -35.02 -2.56 -34.84
C GLY A 342 -33.68 -2.32 -34.14
N LEU A 343 -33.15 -1.09 -34.17
CA LEU A 343 -31.95 -0.73 -33.40
C LEU A 343 -32.22 -0.65 -31.90
N ARG A 344 -31.25 -1.12 -31.11
CA ARG A 344 -31.22 -0.92 -29.65
C ARG A 344 -30.84 0.50 -29.27
N ALA A 345 -31.10 0.88 -28.02
CA ALA A 345 -30.82 2.23 -27.53
C ALA A 345 -29.35 2.63 -27.73
N TYR A 346 -28.41 1.74 -27.35
CA TYR A 346 -26.98 1.97 -27.53
C TYR A 346 -26.58 2.04 -29.01
N GLU A 347 -27.17 1.23 -29.88
CA GLU A 347 -26.89 1.24 -31.33
C GLU A 347 -27.35 2.56 -31.97
N LYS A 348 -28.52 3.08 -31.57
CA LYS A 348 -29.01 4.39 -32.01
C LYS A 348 -28.09 5.53 -31.57
N THR A 349 -27.63 5.48 -30.32
CA THR A 349 -26.70 6.49 -29.80
C THR A 349 -25.36 6.42 -30.51
N VAL A 350 -24.80 5.23 -30.75
CA VAL A 350 -23.56 5.07 -31.53
C VAL A 350 -23.71 5.67 -32.93
N LEU A 351 -24.79 5.35 -33.65
CA LEU A 351 -25.01 5.91 -34.99
C LEU A 351 -25.19 7.43 -34.96
N ALA A 352 -25.97 7.98 -34.01
CA ALA A 352 -26.16 9.41 -33.87
C ALA A 352 -24.87 10.17 -33.50
N THR A 353 -23.99 9.54 -32.71
CA THR A 353 -22.68 10.10 -32.36
C THR A 353 -21.72 10.05 -33.56
N LEU A 354 -21.76 8.98 -34.37
CA LEU A 354 -20.93 8.83 -35.56
C LEU A 354 -21.36 9.76 -36.69
N PHE A 355 -22.68 9.88 -36.93
CA PHE A 355 -23.27 10.59 -38.05
C PHE A 355 -24.20 11.71 -37.55
N PRO A 356 -23.65 12.88 -37.16
CA PRO A 356 -24.48 13.97 -36.66
C PRO A 356 -25.28 14.64 -37.78
N GLY A 357 -26.54 14.96 -37.49
CA GLY A 357 -27.46 15.58 -38.45
C GLY A 357 -27.75 14.64 -39.62
N ASP A 358 -27.62 15.15 -40.84
CA ASP A 358 -27.85 14.39 -42.08
C ASP A 358 -26.55 13.82 -42.69
N ALA A 359 -25.45 13.82 -41.94
CA ALA A 359 -24.17 13.30 -42.42
C ALA A 359 -24.30 11.81 -42.75
N ARG A 360 -23.97 11.43 -43.98
CA ARG A 360 -23.97 10.02 -44.42
C ARG A 360 -22.58 9.40 -44.45
N GLU A 361 -21.56 10.23 -44.32
CA GLU A 361 -20.18 9.91 -44.59
C GLU A 361 -19.30 10.68 -43.60
N VAL A 362 -18.46 9.98 -42.83
CA VAL A 362 -17.60 10.57 -41.79
C VAL A 362 -16.26 9.83 -41.71
N ARG A 363 -15.17 10.58 -41.54
CA ARG A 363 -13.83 10.00 -41.31
C ARG A 363 -13.65 9.59 -39.85
N LEU A 364 -12.95 8.47 -39.63
CA LEU A 364 -12.67 7.93 -38.30
C LEU A 364 -11.80 8.89 -37.48
N SER A 365 -10.86 9.59 -38.12
CA SER A 365 -10.05 10.65 -37.52
C SER A 365 -10.88 11.79 -36.90
N ASP A 366 -11.96 12.22 -37.57
CA ASP A 366 -12.85 13.31 -37.14
C ASP A 366 -13.78 12.91 -35.96
N LEU A 367 -13.81 11.63 -35.61
CA LEU A 367 -14.67 11.09 -34.56
C LEU A 367 -14.02 11.10 -33.19
N LYS A 368 -12.68 11.27 -33.11
CA LYS A 368 -11.90 11.19 -31.88
C LYS A 368 -12.48 12.04 -30.73
N HIS A 369 -12.74 13.33 -30.97
CA HIS A 369 -13.20 14.23 -29.90
C HIS A 369 -14.69 14.05 -29.56
N ARG A 370 -15.52 13.71 -30.55
CA ARG A 370 -16.98 13.57 -30.39
C ARG A 370 -17.36 12.27 -29.69
N PHE A 371 -16.66 11.19 -30.02
CA PHE A 371 -16.95 9.88 -29.48
C PHE A 371 -16.64 9.80 -27.98
N VAL A 372 -15.54 10.42 -27.54
CA VAL A 372 -15.09 10.43 -26.13
C VAL A 372 -16.15 10.97 -25.18
N GLY A 373 -16.84 12.05 -25.56
CA GLY A 373 -17.91 12.63 -24.75
C GLY A 373 -19.15 11.74 -24.61
N SER A 374 -19.34 10.79 -25.53
CA SER A 374 -20.50 9.89 -25.58
C SER A 374 -20.23 8.52 -24.96
N ILE A 375 -18.97 8.18 -24.64
CA ILE A 375 -18.59 6.88 -24.05
C ILE A 375 -19.39 6.57 -22.78
N PRO A 376 -19.52 7.49 -21.79
CA PRO A 376 -20.26 7.17 -20.56
C PRO A 376 -21.73 6.82 -20.84
N LEU A 377 -22.36 7.55 -21.77
CA LEU A 377 -23.74 7.29 -22.18
C LEU A 377 -23.88 5.91 -22.83
N PHE A 378 -22.93 5.53 -23.67
CA PHE A 378 -22.89 4.20 -24.29
C PHE A 378 -22.75 3.09 -23.24
N GLN A 379 -21.84 3.28 -22.27
CA GLN A 379 -21.62 2.32 -21.18
C GLN A 379 -22.89 2.11 -20.35
N ASP A 380 -23.53 3.21 -19.94
CA ASP A 380 -24.76 3.17 -19.17
C ASP A 380 -25.90 2.48 -19.96
N GLN A 381 -25.98 2.71 -21.27
CA GLN A 381 -26.99 2.07 -22.13
C GLN A 381 -26.72 0.58 -22.38
N LEU A 382 -25.45 0.16 -22.54
CA LEU A 382 -25.09 -1.26 -22.60
C LEU A 382 -25.38 -1.97 -21.28
N HIS A 383 -25.06 -1.33 -20.14
CA HIS A 383 -25.39 -1.85 -18.81
C HIS A 383 -26.90 -1.97 -18.62
N ALA A 384 -27.68 -0.98 -19.06
CA ALA A 384 -29.13 -1.05 -19.05
C ALA A 384 -29.66 -2.18 -19.94
N GLU A 385 -29.02 -2.46 -21.08
CA GLU A 385 -29.45 -3.52 -22.00
C GLU A 385 -29.15 -4.92 -21.45
N VAL A 386 -27.98 -5.17 -20.85
CA VAL A 386 -27.69 -6.48 -20.21
C VAL A 386 -28.62 -6.74 -19.02
N VAL A 387 -29.06 -5.69 -18.31
CA VAL A 387 -30.07 -5.78 -17.26
C VAL A 387 -31.46 -6.04 -17.84
N ARG A 388 -31.85 -5.32 -18.90
CA ARG A 388 -33.13 -5.52 -19.62
C ARG A 388 -33.24 -6.93 -20.21
N ALA A 389 -32.14 -7.48 -20.72
CA ALA A 389 -32.05 -8.86 -21.20
C ALA A 389 -32.15 -9.92 -20.08
N GLY A 390 -32.21 -9.49 -18.81
CA GLY A 390 -32.31 -10.36 -17.64
C GLY A 390 -31.02 -11.12 -17.36
N LEU A 391 -29.86 -10.62 -17.82
CA LEU A 391 -28.55 -11.26 -17.64
C LEU A 391 -27.89 -10.83 -16.33
N PHE A 392 -28.21 -9.64 -15.82
CA PHE A 392 -27.77 -9.14 -14.52
C PHE A 392 -28.94 -8.76 -13.62
N HIS A 393 -28.77 -8.90 -12.29
CA HIS A 393 -29.81 -8.52 -11.32
C HIS A 393 -29.97 -7.00 -11.17
N GLY A 394 -28.99 -6.22 -11.62
CA GLY A 394 -28.96 -4.77 -11.59
C GLY A 394 -27.68 -4.28 -12.26
N ASP A 395 -27.52 -2.96 -12.34
CA ASP A 395 -26.37 -2.33 -12.98
C ASP A 395 -25.05 -2.76 -12.29
N PRO A 396 -24.14 -3.44 -13.03
CA PRO A 396 -22.83 -3.87 -12.53
C PRO A 396 -22.00 -2.72 -11.97
N GLU A 397 -21.97 -1.56 -12.64
CA GLU A 397 -21.11 -0.45 -12.26
C GLU A 397 -21.67 0.31 -11.05
N GLN A 398 -22.99 0.40 -10.90
CA GLN A 398 -23.59 0.93 -9.67
C GLN A 398 -23.22 0.06 -8.45
N ALA A 399 -23.21 -1.27 -8.60
CA ALA A 399 -22.78 -2.16 -7.53
C ALA A 399 -21.30 -1.90 -7.18
N ARG A 400 -20.39 -1.83 -8.17
CA ARG A 400 -18.97 -1.51 -7.94
C ARG A 400 -18.79 -0.15 -7.26
N ARG A 401 -19.44 0.90 -7.79
CA ARG A 401 -19.36 2.28 -7.28
C ARG A 401 -19.77 2.35 -5.81
N ARG A 402 -20.85 1.68 -5.40
CA ARG A 402 -21.31 1.66 -4.01
C ARG A 402 -20.26 1.06 -3.06
N TYR A 403 -19.69 -0.11 -3.38
CA TYR A 403 -18.66 -0.71 -2.52
C TYR A 403 -17.33 0.05 -2.56
N ARG A 404 -16.95 0.64 -3.70
CA ARG A 404 -15.80 1.55 -3.78
C ARG A 404 -16.01 2.78 -2.89
N ALA A 405 -17.20 3.38 -2.89
CA ALA A 405 -17.52 4.53 -2.06
C ALA A 405 -17.45 4.17 -0.56
N ILE A 406 -18.02 3.03 -0.16
CA ILE A 406 -17.92 2.52 1.22
C ILE A 406 -16.46 2.27 1.60
N GLY A 407 -15.71 1.57 0.74
CA GLY A 407 -14.29 1.29 0.98
C GLY A 407 -13.43 2.54 1.11
N ASN A 408 -13.65 3.53 0.24
CA ASN A 408 -12.99 4.83 0.31
C ASN A 408 -13.37 5.61 1.58
N GLY A 409 -14.64 5.59 1.97
CA GLY A 409 -15.11 6.22 3.20
C GLY A 409 -14.46 5.60 4.45
N LEU A 410 -14.39 4.27 4.52
CA LEU A 410 -13.70 3.56 5.60
C LEU A 410 -12.19 3.84 5.63
N LEU A 411 -11.54 3.90 4.46
CA LEU A 411 -10.14 4.30 4.36
C LEU A 411 -9.90 5.72 4.86
N PHE A 412 -10.76 6.66 4.47
CA PHE A 412 -10.65 8.05 4.90
C PHE A 412 -10.82 8.19 6.42
N VAL A 413 -11.85 7.56 6.99
CA VAL A 413 -12.09 7.55 8.43
C VAL A 413 -10.97 6.83 9.18
N GLY A 414 -10.49 5.69 8.66
CA GLY A 414 -9.42 4.92 9.30
C GLY A 414 -8.07 5.64 9.27
N LEU A 415 -7.68 6.25 8.15
CA LEU A 415 -6.42 6.99 8.07
C LEU A 415 -6.49 8.33 8.82
N GLY A 416 -7.56 9.10 8.60
CA GLY A 416 -7.75 10.39 9.26
C GLY A 416 -7.94 10.25 10.77
N GLY A 417 -8.84 9.36 11.19
CA GLY A 417 -9.06 9.07 12.61
C GLY A 417 -7.84 8.44 13.28
N GLY A 418 -7.09 7.58 12.57
CA GLY A 418 -5.85 7.00 13.07
C GLY A 418 -4.77 8.06 13.33
N LEU A 419 -4.61 9.03 12.44
CA LEU A 419 -3.71 10.16 12.64
C LEU A 419 -4.12 11.01 13.86
N VAL A 420 -5.41 11.35 13.96
CA VAL A 420 -5.91 12.09 15.14
C VAL A 420 -5.68 11.31 16.42
N ALA A 421 -5.91 9.98 16.42
CA ALA A 421 -5.66 9.14 17.57
C ALA A 421 -4.18 9.10 17.97
N LEU A 422 -3.26 9.04 17.00
CA LEU A 422 -1.81 9.04 17.24
C LEU A 422 -1.32 10.34 17.90
N PHE A 423 -1.88 11.50 17.55
CA PHE A 423 -1.42 12.78 18.08
C PHE A 423 -2.19 13.25 19.33
N VAL A 424 -3.48 12.94 19.42
CA VAL A 424 -4.36 13.47 20.47
C VAL A 424 -4.61 12.42 21.56
N LEU A 425 -4.85 11.16 21.17
CA LEU A 425 -5.25 10.11 22.11
C LEU A 425 -4.06 9.30 22.65
N ALA A 426 -2.89 9.33 22.02
CA ALA A 426 -1.71 8.56 22.44
C ALA A 426 -1.24 8.89 23.86
N ALA A 427 -1.44 10.14 24.32
CA ALA A 427 -1.16 10.54 25.70
C ALA A 427 -2.00 9.75 26.73
N TYR A 428 -3.18 9.27 26.33
CA TYR A 428 -4.12 8.57 27.20
C TYR A 428 -4.10 7.06 26.95
N VAL A 429 -4.08 6.63 25.69
CA VAL A 429 -4.23 5.24 25.28
C VAL A 429 -3.27 4.97 24.12
N ASP A 430 -2.20 4.21 24.36
CA ASP A 430 -1.16 3.90 23.36
C ASP A 430 -1.73 3.25 22.10
N LEU A 431 -2.75 2.40 22.28
CA LEU A 431 -3.34 1.59 21.21
C LEU A 431 -4.60 2.20 20.60
N ALA A 432 -4.93 3.47 20.90
CA ALA A 432 -6.13 4.14 20.40
C ALA A 432 -6.22 4.22 18.87
N TRP A 433 -5.11 4.10 18.17
CA TRP A 433 -5.04 4.14 16.72
C TRP A 433 -5.42 2.79 16.05
N LEU A 434 -5.37 1.67 16.78
CA LEU A 434 -5.64 0.34 16.23
C LEU A 434 -7.05 0.17 15.64
N PRO A 435 -8.14 0.66 16.27
CA PRO A 435 -9.48 0.53 15.70
C PRO A 435 -9.60 1.24 14.35
N PHE A 436 -8.89 2.36 14.18
CA PHE A 436 -8.86 3.11 12.94
C PHE A 436 -8.01 2.42 11.87
N LEU A 437 -6.90 1.79 12.26
CA LEU A 437 -6.15 0.92 11.36
C LEU A 437 -7.04 -0.24 10.86
N ALA A 438 -7.79 -0.88 11.77
CA ALA A 438 -8.72 -1.94 11.41
C ALA A 438 -9.77 -1.49 10.38
N LEU A 439 -10.35 -0.29 10.57
CA LEU A 439 -11.27 0.31 9.59
C LEU A 439 -10.60 0.60 8.24
N ALA A 440 -9.36 1.10 8.24
CA ALA A 440 -8.61 1.34 7.01
C ALA A 440 -8.35 0.04 6.24
N LEU A 441 -7.95 -1.04 6.93
CA LEU A 441 -7.75 -2.36 6.33
C LEU A 441 -9.05 -2.91 5.74
N LEU A 442 -10.18 -2.80 6.46
CA LEU A 442 -11.49 -3.18 5.94
C LEU A 442 -11.92 -2.32 4.74
N GLY A 443 -11.62 -1.02 4.76
CA GLY A 443 -11.88 -0.13 3.64
C GLY A 443 -11.10 -0.54 2.39
N GLY A 444 -9.82 -0.89 2.55
CA GLY A 444 -8.99 -1.46 1.49
C GLY A 444 -9.55 -2.78 0.95
N LEU A 445 -9.94 -3.69 1.84
CA LEU A 445 -10.55 -4.96 1.47
C LEU A 445 -11.89 -4.77 0.73
N ALA A 446 -12.76 -3.88 1.20
CA ALA A 446 -14.03 -3.55 0.56
C ALA A 446 -13.81 -2.93 -0.83
N ARG A 447 -12.81 -2.06 -0.98
CA ARG A 447 -12.42 -1.49 -2.28
C ARG A 447 -11.90 -2.57 -3.23
N TRP A 448 -11.04 -3.48 -2.77
CA TRP A 448 -10.58 -4.61 -3.58
C TRP A 448 -11.73 -5.54 -3.97
N GLN A 449 -12.60 -5.89 -3.02
CA GLN A 449 -13.75 -6.76 -3.24
C GLN A 449 -14.77 -6.13 -4.20
N SER A 450 -14.86 -4.80 -4.28
CA SER A 450 -15.79 -4.09 -5.18
C SER A 450 -15.73 -4.57 -6.64
N ALA A 451 -14.57 -5.04 -7.10
CA ALA A 451 -14.40 -5.57 -8.45
C ALA A 451 -15.14 -6.91 -8.69
N HIS A 452 -15.51 -7.62 -7.63
CA HIS A 452 -16.12 -8.95 -7.67
C HIS A 452 -17.54 -8.97 -7.10
N MET A 453 -18.17 -7.79 -6.96
CA MET A 453 -19.52 -7.65 -6.43
C MET A 453 -20.66 -7.61 -7.46
N PRO A 454 -20.45 -7.32 -8.77
CA PRO A 454 -21.52 -7.50 -9.75
C PRO A 454 -22.00 -8.95 -9.77
N ARG A 455 -23.31 -9.16 -9.94
CA ARG A 455 -23.91 -10.49 -9.92
C ARG A 455 -24.74 -10.74 -11.16
N ARG A 456 -24.35 -11.76 -11.92
CA ARG A 456 -25.16 -12.28 -13.02
C ARG A 456 -26.38 -13.02 -12.49
N THR A 457 -27.48 -12.99 -13.26
CA THR A 457 -28.61 -13.89 -13.01
C THR A 457 -28.21 -15.33 -13.36
N ARG A 458 -29.01 -16.33 -12.99
CA ARG A 458 -28.75 -17.72 -13.40
C ARG A 458 -28.69 -17.87 -14.93
N ARG A 459 -29.55 -17.14 -15.65
CA ARG A 459 -29.53 -17.08 -17.12
C ARG A 459 -28.25 -16.41 -17.63
N GLY A 460 -27.88 -15.26 -17.06
CA GLY A 460 -26.67 -14.54 -17.45
C GLY A 460 -25.38 -15.32 -17.18
N ALA A 461 -25.28 -16.01 -16.05
CA ALA A 461 -24.12 -16.84 -15.74
C ALA A 461 -23.99 -18.04 -16.71
N LEU A 462 -25.13 -18.63 -17.12
CA LEU A 462 -25.15 -19.73 -18.08
C LEU A 462 -24.74 -19.24 -19.46
N GLU A 463 -25.32 -18.14 -19.93
CA GLU A 463 -24.98 -17.52 -21.21
C GLU A 463 -23.50 -17.08 -21.21
N ALA A 464 -23.01 -16.43 -20.15
CA ALA A 464 -21.60 -16.05 -20.03
C ALA A 464 -20.67 -17.27 -20.12
N ALA A 465 -21.02 -18.39 -19.47
CA ALA A 465 -20.24 -19.62 -19.55
C ALA A 465 -20.24 -20.22 -20.97
N ARG A 466 -21.39 -20.19 -21.67
CA ARG A 466 -21.51 -20.63 -23.06
C ARG A 466 -20.71 -19.74 -24.02
N TRP A 467 -20.81 -18.42 -23.88
CA TRP A 467 -20.04 -17.46 -24.67
C TRP A 467 -18.53 -17.58 -24.43
N ARG A 468 -18.10 -17.85 -23.18
CA ARG A 468 -16.69 -18.20 -22.90
C ARG A 468 -16.26 -19.51 -23.59
N ALA A 469 -17.14 -20.50 -23.68
CA ALA A 469 -16.87 -21.75 -24.39
C ALA A 469 -16.75 -21.54 -25.91
N PHE A 470 -17.60 -20.67 -26.48
CA PHE A 470 -17.48 -20.24 -27.88
C PHE A 470 -16.19 -19.43 -28.12
N GLY A 471 -15.83 -18.51 -27.22
CA GLY A 471 -14.56 -17.78 -27.30
C GLY A 471 -13.33 -18.67 -27.25
N ARG A 472 -13.35 -19.75 -26.44
CA ARG A 472 -12.29 -20.78 -26.47
C ARG A 472 -12.24 -21.50 -27.80
N PHE A 473 -13.41 -21.84 -28.38
CA PHE A 473 -13.47 -22.43 -29.72
C PHE A 473 -12.84 -21.52 -30.79
N LEU A 474 -13.13 -20.22 -30.77
CA LEU A 474 -12.53 -19.25 -31.71
C LEU A 474 -11.01 -19.09 -31.53
N ARG A 475 -10.50 -19.24 -30.30
CA ARG A 475 -9.07 -19.03 -29.98
C ARG A 475 -8.19 -20.24 -30.27
N GLU A 476 -8.67 -21.44 -29.93
CA GLU A 476 -7.83 -22.65 -29.87
C GLU A 476 -7.84 -23.48 -31.17
N ARG A 477 -8.72 -23.16 -32.13
CA ARG A 477 -8.91 -23.99 -33.33
C ARG A 477 -8.08 -23.46 -34.51
N ASN A 478 -6.97 -24.14 -34.78
CA ASN A 478 -5.97 -23.74 -35.80
C ASN A 478 -5.83 -24.74 -36.96
N ASP A 479 -6.65 -25.79 -37.01
CA ASP A 479 -6.53 -26.82 -38.07
C ASP A 479 -7.21 -26.37 -39.37
N ASP A 480 -6.48 -26.39 -40.48
CA ASP A 480 -6.93 -25.92 -41.80
C ASP A 480 -8.26 -26.55 -42.26
N ALA A 481 -8.47 -27.85 -41.99
CA ALA A 481 -9.71 -28.55 -42.38
C ALA A 481 -10.96 -27.98 -41.69
N HIS A 482 -10.82 -27.59 -40.42
CA HIS A 482 -11.93 -26.97 -39.67
C HIS A 482 -12.10 -25.51 -40.06
N LEU A 483 -10.99 -24.79 -40.21
CA LEU A 483 -11.03 -23.39 -40.65
C LEU A 483 -11.68 -23.26 -42.05
N GLN A 484 -11.46 -24.24 -42.94
CA GLN A 484 -12.14 -24.29 -44.24
C GLN A 484 -13.65 -24.50 -44.13
N ALA A 485 -14.10 -25.34 -43.20
CA ALA A 485 -15.53 -25.59 -42.96
C ALA A 485 -16.26 -24.34 -42.44
N GLU A 486 -15.58 -23.51 -41.63
CA GLU A 486 -16.15 -22.32 -41.01
C GLU A 486 -16.02 -21.04 -41.86
N ARG A 487 -15.40 -21.11 -43.05
CA ARG A 487 -15.25 -19.95 -43.97
C ARG A 487 -16.56 -19.21 -44.25
N PRO A 488 -17.72 -19.86 -44.43
CA PRO A 488 -18.99 -19.16 -44.64
C PRO A 488 -19.44 -18.29 -43.45
N HIS A 489 -18.97 -18.59 -42.25
CA HIS A 489 -19.36 -17.91 -41.01
C HIS A 489 -18.38 -16.82 -40.56
N PHE A 490 -17.26 -16.63 -41.26
CA PHE A 490 -16.23 -15.64 -40.90
C PHE A 490 -16.80 -14.24 -40.69
N GLU A 491 -17.53 -13.73 -41.69
CA GLU A 491 -18.16 -12.41 -41.62
C GLU A 491 -19.12 -12.35 -40.43
N ALA A 492 -20.00 -13.35 -40.29
CA ALA A 492 -21.01 -13.41 -39.22
C ALA A 492 -20.41 -13.47 -37.80
N TRP A 493 -19.25 -14.10 -37.61
CA TRP A 493 -18.66 -14.30 -36.27
C TRP A 493 -17.62 -13.24 -35.88
N LEU A 494 -17.17 -12.42 -36.82
CA LEU A 494 -16.18 -11.37 -36.57
C LEU A 494 -16.59 -10.39 -35.44
N PRO A 495 -17.86 -9.90 -35.34
CA PRO A 495 -18.29 -9.08 -34.22
C PRO A 495 -18.07 -9.76 -32.87
N TYR A 496 -18.38 -11.05 -32.76
CA TYR A 496 -18.21 -11.82 -31.52
C TYR A 496 -16.74 -12.08 -31.21
N ALA A 497 -15.90 -12.29 -32.23
CA ALA A 497 -14.47 -12.41 -32.05
C ALA A 497 -13.87 -11.11 -31.46
N VAL A 498 -14.34 -9.94 -31.92
CA VAL A 498 -13.99 -8.64 -31.34
C VAL A 498 -14.52 -8.53 -29.91
N ALA A 499 -15.79 -8.83 -29.65
CA ALA A 499 -16.36 -8.75 -28.30
C ALA A 499 -15.66 -9.65 -27.27
N LEU A 500 -15.15 -10.81 -27.71
CA LEU A 500 -14.49 -11.80 -26.85
C LEU A 500 -12.96 -11.62 -26.79
N GLY A 501 -12.40 -10.67 -27.53
CA GLY A 501 -10.96 -10.36 -27.55
C GLY A 501 -10.12 -11.46 -28.18
N VAL A 502 -10.63 -12.07 -29.24
CA VAL A 502 -9.96 -13.15 -30.02
C VAL A 502 -9.85 -12.80 -31.49
N ASP A 503 -10.19 -11.57 -31.88
CA ASP A 503 -10.23 -11.05 -33.24
C ASP A 503 -8.89 -11.19 -33.99
N GLN A 504 -7.76 -10.86 -33.37
CA GLN A 504 -6.45 -10.97 -34.05
C GLN A 504 -6.09 -12.43 -34.39
N THR A 505 -6.31 -13.35 -33.44
CA THR A 505 -6.10 -14.78 -33.66
C THR A 505 -7.07 -15.30 -34.72
N TRP A 506 -8.33 -14.87 -34.65
CA TRP A 506 -9.39 -15.26 -35.57
C TRP A 506 -9.12 -14.82 -37.01
N VAL A 507 -8.77 -13.54 -37.22
CA VAL A 507 -8.44 -12.98 -38.54
C VAL A 507 -7.19 -13.65 -39.11
N ARG A 508 -6.14 -13.88 -38.31
CA ARG A 508 -4.92 -14.58 -38.76
C ARG A 508 -5.20 -16.03 -39.18
N ASN A 509 -5.97 -16.76 -38.39
CA ASN A 509 -6.33 -18.16 -38.69
C ASN A 509 -7.19 -18.27 -39.96
N LEU A 510 -8.04 -17.28 -40.25
CA LEU A 510 -8.89 -17.33 -41.44
C LEU A 510 -8.23 -16.77 -42.69
N ALA A 511 -7.21 -15.93 -42.51
CA ALA A 511 -6.31 -15.51 -43.58
C ALA A 511 -5.48 -16.70 -44.10
N SER A 512 -5.07 -17.65 -43.25
CA SER A 512 -4.29 -18.82 -43.69
C SER A 512 -5.05 -19.73 -44.66
N VAL A 513 -6.37 -19.86 -44.51
CA VAL A 513 -7.22 -20.72 -45.35
C VAL A 513 -7.90 -20.01 -46.51
N GLY A 514 -7.58 -18.74 -46.72
CA GLY A 514 -7.94 -18.09 -47.96
C GLY A 514 -9.28 -17.35 -47.98
N THR A 515 -9.85 -16.98 -46.83
CA THR A 515 -11.24 -16.51 -46.72
C THR A 515 -11.51 -15.20 -47.48
N PRO A 516 -12.65 -15.06 -48.20
CA PRO A 516 -13.03 -13.80 -48.84
C PRO A 516 -13.21 -12.68 -47.82
N ARG A 517 -12.89 -11.44 -48.23
CA ARG A 517 -13.07 -10.25 -47.41
C ARG A 517 -14.55 -10.02 -47.00
N PRO A 518 -14.82 -9.40 -45.85
CA PRO A 518 -16.18 -8.99 -45.48
C PRO A 518 -16.79 -8.04 -46.52
N ARG A 519 -18.09 -8.15 -46.78
CA ARG A 519 -18.76 -7.38 -47.84
C ARG A 519 -18.84 -5.89 -47.53
N TRP A 520 -18.84 -5.55 -46.25
CA TRP A 520 -18.87 -4.18 -45.76
C TRP A 520 -17.49 -3.51 -45.70
N TYR A 521 -16.38 -4.22 -45.98
CA TYR A 521 -15.02 -3.67 -45.95
C TYR A 521 -14.49 -3.39 -47.36
N ARG A 522 -13.99 -2.17 -47.60
CA ARG A 522 -13.38 -1.75 -48.88
C ARG A 522 -11.94 -1.26 -48.68
N PRO A 523 -10.93 -1.90 -49.31
CA PRO A 523 -9.55 -1.44 -49.22
C PRO A 523 -9.25 -0.23 -50.10
N ALA A 524 -8.17 0.49 -49.80
CA ALA A 524 -7.77 1.69 -50.53
C ALA A 524 -7.40 1.36 -51.99
N GLY A 525 -7.88 2.18 -52.93
CA GLY A 525 -7.52 2.09 -54.36
C GLY A 525 -8.49 1.34 -55.28
N HIS A 526 -9.61 0.80 -54.80
CA HIS A 526 -10.68 0.29 -55.66
C HIS A 526 -11.70 1.38 -56.02
N ILE A 527 -11.37 2.22 -57.01
CA ILE A 527 -12.36 3.05 -57.72
C ILE A 527 -12.73 2.33 -59.01
N GLY A 528 -13.83 1.58 -59.00
CA GLY A 528 -14.45 1.07 -60.24
C GLY A 528 -15.17 -0.27 -60.13
N GLY A 529 -16.50 -0.23 -60.22
CA GLY A 529 -17.34 -1.33 -60.71
C GLY A 529 -17.95 -2.25 -59.65
N ASP A 530 -19.28 -2.29 -59.61
CA ASP A 530 -20.12 -3.25 -58.87
C ASP A 530 -20.06 -4.66 -59.50
N GLY A 531 -18.85 -5.16 -59.75
CA GLY A 531 -18.58 -6.47 -60.33
C GLY A 531 -18.29 -7.51 -59.27
N VAL A 532 -19.18 -8.49 -59.14
CA VAL A 532 -18.99 -9.74 -58.39
C VAL A 532 -17.70 -10.43 -58.88
N GLY A 533 -16.64 -10.41 -58.06
CA GLY A 533 -15.36 -11.02 -58.44
C GLY A 533 -14.24 -10.86 -57.42
N GLY A 534 -14.47 -11.29 -56.17
CA GLY A 534 -13.39 -11.43 -55.18
C GLY A 534 -12.70 -12.78 -55.34
N GLY A 535 -11.49 -12.80 -55.92
CA GLY A 535 -10.67 -14.01 -56.04
C GLY A 535 -10.22 -14.54 -54.66
N PRO A 536 -9.86 -15.84 -54.55
CA PRO A 536 -9.46 -16.45 -53.30
C PRO A 536 -8.11 -15.93 -52.81
N VAL A 537 -7.96 -15.82 -51.50
CA VAL A 537 -6.67 -15.61 -50.83
C VAL A 537 -5.89 -16.93 -50.92
N VAL A 538 -4.73 -16.95 -51.58
CA VAL A 538 -3.86 -18.13 -51.72
C VAL A 538 -2.44 -17.72 -51.32
N ILE A 539 -1.83 -18.48 -50.42
CA ILE A 539 -0.42 -18.32 -50.05
C ILE A 539 0.37 -19.49 -50.63
N MET A 540 1.42 -19.20 -51.40
CA MET A 540 2.55 -20.11 -51.59
C MET A 540 3.70 -19.64 -50.67
N PRO A 541 4.39 -20.54 -49.96
CA PRO A 541 5.48 -20.14 -49.09
C PRO A 541 6.69 -19.71 -49.93
N SER A 542 7.24 -18.52 -49.65
CA SER A 542 8.56 -18.10 -50.16
C SER A 542 9.57 -17.94 -49.02
N PRO A 543 10.86 -18.26 -49.21
CA PRO A 543 11.75 -18.69 -48.12
C PRO A 543 12.57 -17.59 -47.42
N TRP A 544 12.29 -16.30 -47.58
CA TRP A 544 13.23 -15.25 -47.15
C TRP A 544 12.58 -14.03 -46.46
N GLY A 545 12.85 -13.91 -45.15
CA GLY A 545 13.06 -12.66 -44.39
C GLY A 545 11.85 -11.76 -44.11
N TRP A 546 11.68 -11.10 -42.98
CA TRP A 546 12.62 -10.65 -41.96
C TRP A 546 11.90 -10.52 -40.61
N GLY A 547 12.49 -11.14 -39.57
CA GLY A 547 12.27 -10.73 -38.18
C GLY A 547 13.34 -9.73 -37.76
N GLY A 548 13.03 -8.87 -36.80
CA GLY A 548 14.06 -8.11 -36.11
C GLY A 548 13.56 -7.02 -35.18
N THR A 549 13.62 -7.28 -33.87
CA THR A 549 14.26 -6.37 -32.91
C THR A 549 14.86 -7.20 -31.76
N VAL A 550 16.17 -7.42 -31.80
CA VAL A 550 17.02 -7.62 -30.61
C VAL A 550 18.31 -6.85 -30.85
N GLY A 551 18.68 -6.02 -29.89
CA GLY A 551 19.78 -5.06 -30.01
C GLY A 551 21.16 -5.62 -29.67
N GLY A 552 22.15 -4.78 -29.99
CA GLY A 552 23.42 -4.64 -29.26
C GLY A 552 24.49 -5.70 -29.53
N GLY A 553 25.60 -5.27 -30.15
CA GLY A 553 26.87 -5.99 -30.02
C GLY A 553 27.82 -5.89 -31.21
N ASN A 554 28.75 -4.94 -31.11
CA ASN A 554 30.13 -4.94 -31.60
C ASN A 554 30.57 -6.04 -32.61
N TYR A 555 30.99 -5.61 -33.81
CA TYR A 555 31.92 -6.37 -34.66
C TYR A 555 33.37 -6.21 -34.15
N PRO A 556 34.26 -7.17 -34.45
CA PRO A 556 35.10 -6.93 -35.62
C PRO A 556 35.35 -8.17 -36.51
N GLY A 557 35.41 -7.90 -37.82
CA GLY A 557 36.43 -8.43 -38.71
C GLY A 557 36.26 -9.86 -39.22
N ARG A 558 35.97 -9.99 -40.53
CA ARG A 558 36.93 -10.52 -41.53
C ARG A 558 36.18 -10.76 -42.85
N ARG A 559 36.49 -9.96 -43.87
CA ARG A 559 36.11 -10.21 -45.27
C ARG A 559 37.40 -10.55 -46.02
N GLY A 560 37.47 -11.76 -46.57
CA GLY A 560 38.34 -12.06 -47.72
C GLY A 560 37.55 -11.73 -48.97
N GLY A 561 38.07 -10.84 -49.80
CA GLY A 561 37.47 -10.42 -51.06
C GLY A 561 38.20 -10.99 -52.27
N THR A 562 37.51 -10.89 -53.40
CA THR A 562 37.97 -10.76 -54.79
C THR A 562 36.68 -10.42 -55.55
N GLY A 563 36.53 -9.40 -56.39
CA GLY A 563 37.43 -8.59 -57.20
C GLY A 563 36.70 -8.40 -58.54
N GLY A 564 36.57 -7.17 -59.06
CA GLY A 564 35.97 -6.94 -60.38
C GLY A 564 35.41 -5.54 -60.60
N ALA A 565 36.17 -4.72 -61.32
CA ALA A 565 35.97 -3.32 -61.66
C ALA A 565 34.77 -3.11 -62.63
N ALA A 566 33.92 -2.11 -62.38
CA ALA A 566 33.90 -0.76 -62.95
C ALA A 566 33.22 -0.63 -64.34
N THR A 567 32.04 0.00 -64.36
CA THR A 567 31.63 0.96 -65.40
C THR A 567 30.60 1.95 -64.86
N ARG A 568 30.63 3.13 -65.47
CA ARG A 568 30.05 4.41 -65.10
C ARG A 568 28.57 4.51 -65.53
N ALA A 569 27.79 5.24 -64.74
CA ALA A 569 26.37 5.52 -64.89
C ALA A 569 26.01 6.42 -66.08
N GLU A 570 24.79 6.22 -66.60
CA GLU A 570 23.80 7.22 -67.09
C GLU A 570 22.40 6.57 -67.19
N PRO A 571 21.29 7.34 -67.20
CA PRO A 571 20.14 7.14 -66.31
C PRO A 571 18.91 6.50 -66.99
N GLY A 572 18.11 5.75 -66.21
CA GLY A 572 16.85 5.18 -66.70
C GLY A 572 15.83 4.93 -65.59
N GLY A 573 14.71 5.66 -65.68
CA GLY A 573 13.36 5.22 -65.30
C GLY A 573 13.12 4.79 -63.85
N TRP A 574 12.63 5.71 -63.02
CA TRP A 574 11.87 5.33 -61.82
C TRP A 574 10.50 4.81 -62.26
N GLY A 575 10.40 3.49 -62.40
CA GLY A 575 9.15 2.77 -62.54
C GLY A 575 8.40 2.76 -61.20
N ASP A 576 7.20 3.33 -61.25
CA ASP A 576 6.13 3.24 -60.26
C ASP A 576 5.89 1.77 -59.89
N SER A 577 6.23 1.40 -58.65
CA SER A 577 5.92 0.09 -58.08
C SER A 577 4.56 0.20 -57.41
N GLY A 578 3.50 -0.01 -58.20
CA GLY A 578 2.15 -0.18 -57.69
C GLY A 578 2.09 -1.37 -56.72
N ASP A 579 1.99 -1.06 -55.43
CA ASP A 579 1.78 -2.03 -54.36
C ASP A 579 0.30 -2.46 -54.37
N GLY A 580 -0.01 -3.33 -55.34
CA GLY A 580 -1.35 -3.85 -55.58
C GLY A 580 -1.73 -4.92 -54.56
N GLY A 581 -2.54 -4.53 -53.58
CA GLY A 581 -3.58 -5.31 -52.90
C GLY A 581 -3.44 -6.84 -52.86
N GLY A 582 -2.41 -7.34 -52.18
CA GLY A 582 -2.29 -8.77 -51.87
C GLY A 582 -3.21 -9.21 -50.72
N PRO A 583 -3.53 -10.52 -50.62
CA PRO A 583 -4.40 -11.07 -49.57
C PRO A 583 -3.95 -10.84 -48.12
N GLN A 584 -2.63 -10.87 -47.87
CA GLN A 584 -2.05 -10.49 -46.58
C GLN A 584 -2.33 -9.02 -46.25
N GLY A 585 -2.23 -8.12 -47.24
CA GLY A 585 -2.57 -6.71 -47.09
C GLY A 585 -4.00 -6.45 -46.66
N THR A 586 -4.96 -7.30 -47.06
CA THR A 586 -6.37 -7.17 -46.61
C THR A 586 -6.62 -7.63 -45.16
N SER A 587 -5.84 -8.60 -44.68
CA SER A 587 -5.94 -9.07 -43.29
C SER A 587 -5.22 -8.11 -42.35
N ASP A 588 -4.07 -7.60 -42.79
CA ASP A 588 -3.31 -6.57 -42.07
C ASP A 588 -4.08 -5.25 -42.03
N SER A 589 -4.76 -4.84 -43.10
CA SER A 589 -5.58 -3.61 -43.11
C SER A 589 -6.87 -3.74 -42.29
N LEU A 590 -7.49 -4.92 -42.22
CA LEU A 590 -8.63 -5.17 -41.32
C LEU A 590 -8.20 -5.18 -39.85
N ALA A 591 -7.06 -5.82 -39.53
CA ALA A 591 -6.51 -5.80 -38.18
C ALA A 591 -6.08 -4.38 -37.76
N ASP A 592 -5.49 -3.60 -38.68
CA ASP A 592 -5.15 -2.20 -38.45
C ASP A 592 -6.40 -1.33 -38.28
N LEU A 593 -7.48 -1.59 -39.02
CA LEU A 593 -8.78 -0.93 -38.83
C LEU A 593 -9.31 -1.17 -37.41
N LEU A 594 -9.35 -2.42 -36.95
CA LEU A 594 -9.86 -2.76 -35.62
C LEU A 594 -9.00 -2.14 -34.52
N ASN A 595 -7.67 -2.21 -34.66
CA ASN A 595 -6.72 -1.61 -33.72
C ASN A 595 -6.85 -0.09 -33.66
N ARG A 596 -6.92 0.59 -34.81
CA ARG A 596 -7.08 2.06 -34.87
C ARG A 596 -8.45 2.51 -34.39
N THR A 597 -9.50 1.77 -34.71
CA THR A 597 -10.84 2.06 -34.20
C THR A 597 -10.79 1.98 -32.67
N SER A 598 -10.20 0.93 -32.10
CA SER A 598 -9.99 0.86 -30.64
C SER A 598 -9.09 1.98 -30.10
N GLU A 599 -8.00 2.34 -30.78
CA GLU A 599 -7.05 3.38 -30.37
C GLU A 599 -7.67 4.79 -30.38
N ILE A 600 -8.36 5.14 -31.46
CA ILE A 600 -9.03 6.43 -31.64
C ILE A 600 -10.15 6.58 -30.60
N LEU A 601 -10.90 5.51 -30.35
CA LEU A 601 -11.97 5.51 -29.36
C LEU A 601 -11.45 5.46 -27.91
N SER A 602 -10.19 5.04 -27.66
CA SER A 602 -9.60 4.96 -26.31
C SER A 602 -8.69 6.15 -25.92
N ARG A 603 -7.98 6.80 -26.86
CA ARG A 603 -6.96 7.84 -26.58
C ARG A 603 -7.49 9.25 -26.30
N GLY A 604 -8.79 9.46 -26.10
CA GLY A 604 -9.33 10.78 -25.77
C GLY A 604 -9.74 11.00 -24.31
N GLY A 605 -9.68 9.97 -23.45
CA GLY A 605 -10.01 10.09 -22.02
C GLY A 605 -8.80 10.37 -21.14
N GLY A 606 -8.74 11.55 -20.53
CA GLY A 606 -7.73 11.89 -19.53
C GLY A 606 -7.78 10.95 -18.31
N GLY A 607 -6.63 10.36 -17.97
CA GLY A 607 -6.31 9.81 -16.65
C GLY A 607 -7.15 8.63 -16.16
N GLY A 608 -6.68 7.40 -16.39
CA GLY A 608 -7.18 6.20 -15.69
C GLY A 608 -7.44 4.97 -16.56
N TRP A 609 -7.14 5.03 -17.85
CA TRP A 609 -7.30 3.92 -18.77
C TRP A 609 -6.05 3.04 -18.69
N SER A 610 -6.15 1.85 -18.09
CA SER A 610 -5.15 0.81 -18.32
C SER A 610 -5.37 0.29 -19.75
N GLY A 611 -4.71 0.93 -20.71
CA GLY A 611 -4.51 0.34 -22.02
C GLY A 611 -3.71 -0.95 -21.83
N GLY A 612 -4.41 -2.08 -21.76
CA GLY A 612 -3.81 -3.34 -22.11
C GLY A 612 -3.44 -3.24 -23.58
N GLY A 613 -2.19 -2.86 -23.86
CA GLY A 613 -1.63 -3.09 -25.18
C GLY A 613 -1.80 -4.56 -25.53
N PHE A 614 -2.17 -4.83 -26.78
CA PHE A 614 -2.24 -6.17 -27.34
C PHE A 614 -0.87 -6.84 -27.17
N GLY A 615 -0.73 -7.63 -26.11
CA GLY A 615 0.55 -8.16 -25.65
C GLY A 615 0.31 -9.32 -24.70
N GLY A 616 -0.08 -10.46 -25.26
CA GLY A 616 -0.19 -11.73 -24.54
C GLY A 616 1.19 -12.26 -24.17
N GLY A 617 1.60 -12.09 -22.93
CA GLY A 617 2.68 -12.82 -22.27
C GLY A 617 2.13 -13.54 -21.04
N GLY A 618 1.58 -14.74 -21.23
CA GLY A 618 1.13 -15.59 -20.14
C GLY A 618 2.32 -16.22 -19.43
N PHE A 619 2.63 -15.79 -18.21
CA PHE A 619 3.50 -16.53 -17.31
C PHE A 619 2.71 -17.71 -16.73
N GLY A 620 2.91 -18.89 -17.31
CA GLY A 620 2.49 -20.16 -16.73
C GLY A 620 3.50 -20.61 -15.67
N GLY A 621 3.14 -20.48 -14.40
CA GLY A 621 3.86 -21.09 -13.28
C GLY A 621 3.62 -22.60 -13.27
N GLY A 622 4.58 -23.37 -13.79
CA GLY A 622 4.60 -24.82 -13.68
C GLY A 622 5.11 -25.25 -12.30
N GLY A 623 4.20 -25.68 -11.42
CA GLY A 623 4.55 -26.42 -10.20
C GLY A 623 4.85 -27.87 -10.56
N GLY A 624 6.13 -28.23 -10.58
CA GLY A 624 6.59 -29.60 -10.74
C GLY A 624 6.58 -30.34 -9.41
N GLY A 625 5.64 -31.27 -9.25
CA GLY A 625 5.68 -32.29 -8.20
C GLY A 625 6.66 -33.40 -8.60
N GLY A 626 7.74 -33.56 -7.84
CA GLY A 626 8.69 -34.67 -7.96
C GLY A 626 8.37 -35.75 -6.92
N GLY A 627 7.85 -36.88 -7.39
CA GLY A 627 7.75 -38.13 -6.64
C GLY A 627 8.55 -39.23 -7.35
N GLY A 628 9.22 -40.06 -6.55
CA GLY A 628 10.05 -41.19 -7.00
C GLY A 628 11.52 -40.97 -6.60
N SER A 629 12.25 -41.90 -5.99
CA SER A 629 12.04 -43.34 -5.82
C SER A 629 12.98 -43.82 -4.71
N GLY A 630 12.55 -44.84 -3.97
CA GLY A 630 13.39 -45.57 -3.04
C GLY A 630 14.39 -46.44 -3.80
N GLY A 631 15.63 -46.43 -3.32
CA GLY A 631 16.70 -47.32 -3.76
C GLY A 631 17.62 -47.58 -2.57
N GLY A 632 17.51 -48.78 -2.00
CA GLY A 632 18.37 -49.23 -0.91
C GLY A 632 19.74 -49.69 -1.39
N SER A 633 20.75 -49.37 -0.59
CA SER A 633 21.99 -50.11 -0.32
C SER A 633 22.64 -49.33 0.85
N GLY A 634 23.14 -49.89 1.95
CA GLY A 634 23.66 -51.22 2.20
C GLY A 634 25.12 -51.07 2.63
N GLY A 635 25.38 -51.10 3.96
CA GLY A 635 26.65 -51.60 4.51
C GLY A 635 27.63 -50.57 5.11
N PHE A 636 27.94 -50.80 6.39
CA PHE A 636 29.23 -50.66 7.12
C PHE A 636 30.05 -49.38 6.89
N SER A 637 30.44 -48.59 7.89
CA SER A 637 30.99 -48.91 9.23
C SER A 637 30.91 -47.67 10.11
#